data_AF-A0A8D2GI88-F1
#
_entry.id   AF-A0A8D2GI88-F1
#
_cell.length_a   1.000
_cell.length_b   1.000
_cell.length_c   1.000
_cell.angle_alpha   90.00
_cell.angle_beta   90.00
_cell.angle_gamma   90.00
#
_symmetry.space_group_name_H-M   'P 1'
#
loop_
_entity.id
_entity.type
_entity.pdbx_description
1 polymer ?
#
loop_
_entity_poly.entity_id
_entity_poly.type
_entity_poly.pdbx_seq_one_letter_code
_entity_poly.pdbx_strand_id
1 'polypeptide(L)'
;MWALCSLLRSAAGRTMSQGRTISQASARRQRPPKDPLRHLRTREKRGPLGSSGGANTVYLQVVAVGSRDAGAALYVFSEFNRYLFNCGEGVQRLMQEHKLKVARLDNIFLTRMHWSNVGGLSGMILTLKETGLPKCVLSGPPQLEKYLEAIKIFSGPLKGIELAVRPHSAPEYKDETMTVYQIPIHSVSQRRGVRDPSLVIAFICKLHLKRGSFLVLKAKELGLPVGTAAIAPIIAAVKEGKSITHEGREILAEELCTPPDPGAAFVVVECPDEGFIQPICENATFQRYQGKADAPVALVVHMAPESVLADSRYQQWMERFGPDTQHLVLNENCASVHNLRSYKIQTQLNLIHPDIFPLLTSFPHKKEGPTLSVPVVQGECLLKYQLRPRREWQRDAIITCNPQEFIDEALQLPNFQESVQECRRSAQDGPAPAEKRSQYPEIVFLGTGSAIPMKIRNVSATLVNISSDTSLLLDCGEGTFGQLYRHYGDQVDRVLGSLAAVFVSHLHADHHTGLLNILLQRERALASLGKPFHPLLVVAPTQLKAWLQQYHNQCQEVLHHVSMIPAKYLQVGAEISSPAVERLISSLLGTCDLEEFQTCLVRHCRHAFGCALVHTSGWKVVYSGDTMPCEALVRMGKDATLLIHEATLEDGLEEEAVEKTHSTTSQAIRVGMRMNAEFIMLNHFSQRYAKVPLFSPDFNEKVGIAFDHMKVSFGDFPTVPKLIPPLKALFAGDIEEMEERREKRELRQVRAALLSRALTDDLEDGEPQQKRAHTEEPQSKKVRAQ
;
A
#
# COMPACT_ATOMS: atom_id res chain seq x y z
N MET A 1 -0.20 -12.66 -43.44
CA MET A 1 -1.07 -13.72 -43.98
C MET A 1 -1.84 -14.32 -42.82
N TRP A 2 -3.18 -14.29 -42.89
CA TRP A 2 -4.18 -14.75 -41.91
C TRP A 2 -4.44 -13.80 -40.71
N ALA A 3 -5.11 -12.66 -40.92
CA ALA A 3 -6.58 -12.49 -40.97
C ALA A 3 -7.42 -13.63 -41.58
N LEU A 4 -8.27 -14.28 -40.76
CA LEU A 4 -9.65 -14.71 -41.05
C LEU A 4 -10.12 -15.63 -39.92
N CYS A 5 -11.15 -15.23 -39.16
CA CYS A 5 -12.25 -16.06 -38.64
C CYS A 5 -13.02 -15.31 -37.54
N SER A 6 -13.67 -14.22 -37.94
CA SER A 6 -14.87 -13.71 -37.27
C SER A 6 -15.88 -13.34 -38.35
N LEU A 7 -17.15 -13.72 -38.11
CA LEU A 7 -18.38 -13.32 -38.81
C LEU A 7 -18.92 -14.25 -39.92
N LEU A 8 -19.80 -15.17 -39.51
CA LEU A 8 -21.12 -15.42 -40.13
C LEU A 8 -22.05 -15.87 -38.99
N ARG A 9 -22.84 -14.95 -38.39
CA ARG A 9 -24.25 -14.62 -38.71
C ARG A 9 -25.25 -15.79 -38.61
N SER A 10 -26.01 -15.72 -37.51
CA SER A 10 -27.49 -15.72 -37.41
C SER A 10 -28.34 -16.81 -38.08
N ALA A 11 -29.36 -17.20 -37.29
CA ALA A 11 -30.69 -17.68 -37.67
C ALA A 11 -30.88 -19.20 -37.65
N ALA A 12 -31.49 -19.70 -36.56
CA ALA A 12 -32.55 -20.71 -36.64
C ALA A 12 -33.30 -20.83 -35.29
N GLY A 13 -34.62 -20.72 -35.34
CA GLY A 13 -35.50 -21.61 -34.58
C GLY A 13 -35.97 -21.18 -33.19
N ARG A 14 -37.01 -20.34 -33.15
CA ARG A 14 -37.98 -20.31 -32.04
C ARG A 14 -38.70 -21.65 -31.96
N THR A 15 -38.85 -22.21 -30.76
CA THR A 15 -40.03 -23.01 -30.39
C THR A 15 -40.53 -22.57 -29.02
N MET A 16 -41.83 -22.25 -28.98
CA MET A 16 -42.58 -21.91 -27.79
C MET A 16 -42.93 -23.18 -27.01
N SER A 17 -42.90 -23.10 -25.68
CA SER A 17 -43.90 -23.82 -24.86
C SER A 17 -44.37 -22.89 -23.74
N GLN A 18 -45.69 -22.79 -23.62
CA GLN A 18 -46.43 -21.92 -22.72
C GLN A 18 -46.57 -22.54 -21.32
N GLY A 19 -46.66 -21.67 -20.32
CA GLY A 19 -47.63 -21.82 -19.23
C GLY A 19 -47.11 -22.32 -17.89
N ARG A 20 -46.87 -21.38 -16.95
CA ARG A 20 -47.57 -21.33 -15.65
C ARG A 20 -47.23 -20.06 -14.86
N THR A 21 -48.29 -19.43 -14.38
CA THR A 21 -48.35 -18.20 -13.57
C THR A 21 -48.14 -18.48 -12.08
N ILE A 22 -47.36 -17.58 -11.44
CA ILE A 22 -47.49 -16.99 -10.09
C ILE A 22 -47.64 -17.93 -8.87
N SER A 23 -46.63 -17.96 -7.99
CA SER A 23 -46.69 -17.27 -6.68
C SER A 23 -45.45 -17.60 -5.83
N GLN A 24 -44.85 -16.55 -5.25
CA GLN A 24 -44.32 -16.47 -3.89
C GLN A 24 -43.22 -15.41 -3.84
N ALA A 25 -43.63 -14.25 -3.32
CA ALA A 25 -42.73 -13.21 -2.84
C ALA A 25 -41.83 -13.80 -1.75
N SER A 26 -40.51 -13.67 -1.93
CA SER A 26 -39.57 -13.70 -0.81
C SER A 26 -38.89 -12.34 -0.73
N ALA A 27 -39.03 -11.71 0.44
CA ALA A 27 -38.41 -10.44 0.77
C ALA A 27 -36.89 -10.52 0.53
N ARG A 28 -36.42 -9.91 -0.57
CA ARG A 28 -34.99 -9.72 -0.81
C ARG A 28 -34.50 -8.65 0.15
N ARG A 29 -33.86 -9.08 1.24
CA ARG A 29 -32.96 -8.27 2.06
C ARG A 29 -32.10 -7.40 1.14
N GLN A 30 -32.11 -6.09 1.39
CA GLN A 30 -31.21 -5.12 0.74
C GLN A 30 -29.79 -5.66 0.83
N ARG A 31 -29.13 -5.81 -0.33
CA ARG A 31 -27.70 -6.15 -0.36
C ARG A 31 -26.93 -4.89 0.03
N PRO A 32 -25.97 -4.98 0.96
CA PRO A 32 -25.11 -3.85 1.29
C PRO A 32 -24.32 -3.40 0.05
N PRO A 33 -23.86 -2.13 0.01
CA PRO A 33 -23.08 -1.59 -1.10
C PRO A 33 -21.88 -2.51 -1.41
N LYS A 34 -21.59 -2.69 -2.71
CA LYS A 34 -20.52 -3.59 -3.16
C LYS A 34 -19.16 -3.04 -2.74
N ASP A 35 -18.48 -3.80 -1.90
CA ASP A 35 -17.10 -3.61 -1.41
C ASP A 35 -16.08 -3.52 -2.58
N PRO A 36 -15.19 -2.49 -2.62
CA PRO A 36 -14.14 -2.33 -3.65
C PRO A 36 -13.14 -3.50 -3.72
N LEU A 37 -13.01 -4.31 -2.67
CA LEU A 37 -12.15 -5.50 -2.67
C LEU A 37 -12.91 -6.79 -3.07
N ARG A 38 -14.07 -6.68 -3.72
CA ARG A 38 -14.83 -7.87 -4.16
C ARG A 38 -14.03 -8.80 -5.08
N HIS A 39 -13.05 -8.27 -5.82
CA HIS A 39 -12.13 -9.07 -6.64
C HIS A 39 -11.12 -9.88 -5.80
N LEU A 40 -10.82 -9.42 -4.57
CA LEU A 40 -9.97 -10.12 -3.60
C LEU A 40 -10.76 -11.13 -2.74
N ARG A 41 -12.08 -11.00 -2.67
CA ARG A 41 -12.98 -11.96 -2.01
C ARG A 41 -13.21 -13.22 -2.85
N THR A 42 -12.14 -13.94 -3.20
CA THR A 42 -12.27 -15.36 -3.51
C THR A 42 -12.27 -16.12 -2.19
N ARG A 43 -13.46 -16.44 -1.69
CA ARG A 43 -13.62 -17.31 -0.51
C ARG A 43 -13.25 -18.73 -0.94
N GLU A 44 -11.96 -19.02 -1.05
CA GLU A 44 -11.44 -20.36 -1.31
C GLU A 44 -11.83 -21.23 -0.12
N LYS A 45 -12.75 -22.19 -0.31
CA LYS A 45 -13.15 -23.15 0.74
C LYS A 45 -11.89 -23.85 1.25
N ARG A 46 -11.62 -23.78 2.57
CA ARG A 46 -10.59 -24.60 3.21
C ARG A 46 -11.02 -26.06 3.06
N GLY A 47 -10.14 -26.90 2.53
CA GLY A 47 -10.30 -28.35 2.69
C GLY A 47 -10.28 -28.71 4.18
N PRO A 48 -10.80 -29.87 4.58
CA PRO A 48 -10.70 -30.30 5.98
C PRO A 48 -9.23 -30.31 6.43
N LEU A 49 -8.95 -29.72 7.60
CA LEU A 49 -7.67 -29.88 8.29
C LEU A 49 -7.40 -31.39 8.40
N GLY A 50 -6.25 -31.87 7.91
CA GLY A 50 -5.82 -33.25 8.12
C GLY A 50 -5.70 -34.15 6.89
N SER A 51 -5.75 -33.66 5.65
CA SER A 51 -5.25 -34.45 4.52
C SER A 51 -3.72 -34.54 4.60
N SER A 52 -3.21 -35.69 5.03
CA SER A 52 -1.85 -35.95 5.51
C SER A 52 -0.72 -35.93 4.46
N GLY A 53 -0.65 -34.92 3.60
CA GLY A 53 0.47 -34.73 2.65
C GLY A 53 0.90 -33.28 2.57
N GLY A 54 2.20 -32.99 2.70
CA GLY A 54 2.75 -31.65 2.53
C GLY A 54 2.42 -31.04 1.15
N ALA A 55 2.53 -29.71 1.06
CA ALA A 55 2.18 -28.94 -0.14
C ALA A 55 2.87 -29.47 -1.43
N ASN A 56 2.08 -29.53 -2.51
CA ASN A 56 2.53 -29.89 -3.86
C ASN A 56 3.37 -28.81 -4.50
N THR A 57 2.98 -27.55 -4.29
CA THR A 57 3.68 -26.39 -4.82
C THR A 57 3.99 -25.44 -3.67
N VAL A 58 5.23 -24.95 -3.66
CA VAL A 58 5.67 -23.92 -2.72
C VAL A 58 6.58 -22.99 -3.48
N TYR A 59 6.28 -21.71 -3.39
CA TYR A 59 7.03 -20.64 -4.03
C TYR A 59 7.45 -19.62 -2.99
N LEU A 60 8.68 -19.14 -3.13
CA LEU A 60 9.14 -17.92 -2.50
C LEU A 60 9.25 -16.85 -3.59
N GLN A 61 8.66 -15.69 -3.36
CA GLN A 61 8.64 -14.60 -4.32
C GLN A 61 9.09 -13.30 -3.66
N VAL A 62 9.94 -12.54 -4.35
CA VAL A 62 10.38 -11.22 -3.89
C VAL A 62 9.28 -10.20 -4.15
N VAL A 63 8.84 -9.51 -3.10
CA VAL A 63 7.87 -8.40 -3.21
C VAL A 63 8.62 -7.08 -3.35
N ALA A 64 9.59 -6.86 -2.47
CA ALA A 64 10.45 -5.69 -2.45
C ALA A 64 11.90 -6.13 -2.22
N VAL A 65 12.83 -5.45 -2.90
CA VAL A 65 14.21 -5.93 -3.06
C VAL A 65 15.18 -5.41 -1.99
N GLY A 66 14.72 -4.54 -1.09
CA GLY A 66 15.61 -3.86 -0.14
C GLY A 66 16.34 -2.67 -0.74
N SER A 67 15.78 -2.03 -1.77
CA SER A 67 16.29 -0.78 -2.33
C SER A 67 16.10 0.37 -1.36
N ARG A 68 16.74 1.51 -1.64
CA ARG A 68 16.68 2.71 -0.78
C ARG A 68 15.23 3.17 -0.53
N ASP A 69 14.35 3.06 -1.52
CA ASP A 69 12.94 3.45 -1.45
C ASP A 69 11.97 2.36 -0.98
N ALA A 70 12.40 1.11 -0.86
CA ALA A 70 11.54 0.00 -0.46
C ALA A 70 12.31 -1.05 0.36
N GLY A 71 11.92 -1.24 1.63
CA GLY A 71 12.49 -2.27 2.50
C GLY A 71 12.29 -3.69 1.95
N ALA A 72 13.20 -4.62 2.26
CA ALA A 72 13.14 -5.98 1.75
C ALA A 72 11.90 -6.72 2.26
N ALA A 73 11.17 -7.39 1.36
CA ALA A 73 9.97 -8.15 1.69
C ALA A 73 9.82 -9.39 0.80
N LEU A 74 9.44 -10.51 1.41
CA LEU A 74 9.25 -11.81 0.74
C LEU A 74 7.83 -12.32 0.92
N TYR A 75 7.28 -12.89 -0.13
CA TYR A 75 5.98 -13.53 -0.12
C TYR A 75 6.13 -15.02 -0.44
N VAL A 76 5.79 -15.86 0.53
CA VAL A 76 5.82 -17.32 0.37
C VAL A 76 4.40 -17.83 0.26
N PHE A 77 4.13 -18.73 -0.68
CA PHE A 77 2.77 -19.25 -0.85
C PHE A 77 2.74 -20.69 -1.37
N SER A 78 1.68 -21.39 -0.97
CA SER A 78 1.32 -22.73 -1.44
C SER A 78 -0.17 -22.76 -1.84
N GLU A 79 -0.69 -23.95 -2.13
CA GLU A 79 -2.13 -24.16 -2.31
C GLU A 79 -2.95 -23.99 -1.01
N PHE A 80 -2.28 -24.01 0.14
CA PHE A 80 -2.90 -23.98 1.47
C PHE A 80 -2.75 -22.62 2.13
N ASN A 81 -1.51 -22.13 2.27
CA ASN A 81 -1.14 -21.02 3.14
C ASN A 81 -0.35 -19.94 2.37
N ARG A 82 -0.38 -18.72 2.89
CA ARG A 82 0.42 -17.58 2.42
C ARG A 82 1.10 -16.91 3.61
N TYR A 83 2.31 -16.44 3.38
CA TYR A 83 3.18 -15.86 4.40
C TYR A 83 3.87 -14.63 3.84
N LEU A 84 4.05 -13.63 4.68
CA LEU A 84 4.81 -12.43 4.36
C LEU A 84 5.97 -12.30 5.35
N PHE A 85 7.19 -12.15 4.85
CA PHE A 85 8.34 -11.79 5.66
C PHE A 85 8.65 -10.32 5.44
N ASN A 86 8.59 -9.54 6.52
CA ASN A 86 8.64 -8.08 6.56
C ASN A 86 7.52 -7.37 5.77
N CYS A 87 7.14 -6.20 6.27
CA CYS A 87 6.10 -5.35 5.70
C CYS A 87 6.48 -3.87 5.89
N GLY A 88 7.53 -3.45 5.18
CA GLY A 88 7.93 -2.04 5.09
C GLY A 88 6.93 -1.19 4.31
N GLU A 89 7.20 0.12 4.23
CA GLU A 89 6.39 1.04 3.41
C GLU A 89 6.25 0.54 1.98
N GLY A 90 5.06 0.72 1.40
CA GLY A 90 4.77 0.39 0.01
C GLY A 90 4.48 -1.08 -0.24
N VAL A 91 4.78 -2.01 0.67
CA VAL A 91 4.55 -3.46 0.45
C VAL A 91 3.09 -3.76 0.09
N GLN A 92 2.12 -3.14 0.76
CA GLN A 92 0.70 -3.29 0.41
C GLN A 92 0.40 -2.76 -1.00
N ARG A 93 0.95 -1.60 -1.38
CA ARG A 93 0.83 -1.04 -2.74
C ARG A 93 1.41 -1.97 -3.79
N LEU A 94 2.60 -2.53 -3.55
CA LEU A 94 3.27 -3.46 -4.46
C LEU A 94 2.49 -4.77 -4.64
N MET A 95 1.97 -5.32 -3.55
CA MET A 95 1.12 -6.51 -3.63
C MET A 95 -0.13 -6.24 -4.49
N GLN A 96 -0.75 -5.06 -4.37
CA GLN A 96 -1.88 -4.70 -5.22
C GLN A 96 -1.50 -4.44 -6.67
N GLU A 97 -0.38 -3.76 -6.93
CA GLU A 97 0.11 -3.48 -8.28
C GLU A 97 0.32 -4.76 -9.08
N HIS A 98 0.92 -5.76 -8.43
CA HIS A 98 1.31 -7.05 -9.01
C HIS A 98 0.28 -8.15 -8.79
N LYS A 99 -0.91 -7.80 -8.28
CA LYS A 99 -2.03 -8.73 -8.03
C LYS A 99 -1.65 -9.93 -7.15
N LEU A 100 -0.73 -9.73 -6.22
CA LEU A 100 -0.38 -10.73 -5.21
C LEU A 100 -1.55 -10.89 -4.24
N LYS A 101 -2.02 -12.13 -4.07
CA LYS A 101 -3.21 -12.42 -3.25
C LYS A 101 -2.89 -12.24 -1.76
N VAL A 102 -3.69 -11.43 -1.08
CA VAL A 102 -3.66 -11.31 0.39
C VAL A 102 -4.70 -12.21 1.09
N ALA A 103 -5.61 -12.83 0.35
CA ALA A 103 -6.54 -13.80 0.90
C ALA A 103 -5.78 -15.03 1.44
N ARG A 104 -6.01 -15.43 2.70
CA ARG A 104 -5.23 -16.44 3.46
C ARG A 104 -3.79 -16.02 3.82
N LEU A 105 -3.49 -14.72 3.84
CA LEU A 105 -2.26 -14.21 4.45
C LEU A 105 -2.39 -14.27 5.99
N ASP A 106 -2.40 -15.49 6.51
CA ASP A 106 -2.69 -15.77 7.92
C ASP A 106 -1.46 -15.49 8.81
N ASN A 107 -0.27 -15.34 8.22
CA ASN A 107 0.98 -15.18 8.96
C ASN A 107 1.89 -14.08 8.37
N ILE A 108 2.40 -13.23 9.26
CA ILE A 108 3.44 -12.24 8.95
C ILE A 108 4.62 -12.46 9.90
N PHE A 109 5.81 -12.62 9.34
CA PHE A 109 7.07 -12.81 10.07
C PHE A 109 7.92 -11.55 9.95
N LEU A 110 8.32 -10.96 11.06
CA LEU A 110 9.10 -9.72 11.11
C LEU A 110 10.49 -10.03 11.65
N THR A 111 11.51 -9.67 10.89
CA THR A 111 12.91 -9.91 11.28
C THR A 111 13.41 -8.89 12.30
N ARG A 112 12.88 -7.65 12.29
CA ARG A 112 13.34 -6.56 13.15
C ARG A 112 12.25 -5.51 13.39
N MET A 113 12.30 -4.82 14.54
CA MET A 113 11.44 -3.65 14.82
C MET A 113 12.07 -2.36 14.27
N HIS A 114 12.25 -2.32 12.95
CA HIS A 114 12.78 -1.19 12.19
C HIS A 114 11.75 -0.72 11.16
N TRP A 115 11.70 0.58 10.85
CA TRP A 115 10.66 1.15 9.99
C TRP A 115 10.61 0.51 8.59
N SER A 116 11.77 0.15 8.02
CA SER A 116 11.88 -0.62 6.77
C SER A 116 11.20 -1.99 6.80
N ASN A 117 10.93 -2.53 7.99
CA ASN A 117 10.35 -3.86 8.19
C ASN A 117 8.89 -3.79 8.64
N VAL A 118 8.46 -2.70 9.29
CA VAL A 118 7.14 -2.58 9.93
C VAL A 118 6.30 -1.41 9.45
N GLY A 119 6.87 -0.50 8.65
CA GLY A 119 6.25 0.78 8.28
C GLY A 119 4.96 0.65 7.48
N GLY A 120 4.79 -0.43 6.72
CA GLY A 120 3.57 -0.72 5.96
C GLY A 120 2.55 -1.58 6.70
N LEU A 121 2.82 -2.00 7.95
CA LEU A 121 1.92 -2.91 8.67
C LEU A 121 0.55 -2.30 8.94
N SER A 122 0.45 -1.00 9.23
CA SER A 122 -0.85 -0.35 9.46
C SER A 122 -1.74 -0.43 8.21
N GLY A 123 -1.20 -0.09 7.04
CA GLY A 123 -1.92 -0.19 5.76
C GLY A 123 -2.27 -1.64 5.40
N MET A 124 -1.33 -2.57 5.63
CA MET A 124 -1.55 -4.00 5.40
C MET A 124 -2.67 -4.55 6.29
N ILE A 125 -2.68 -4.26 7.59
CA ILE A 125 -3.69 -4.71 8.55
C ILE A 125 -5.09 -4.21 8.14
N LEU A 126 -5.20 -2.94 7.75
CA LEU A 126 -6.46 -2.39 7.25
C LEU A 126 -6.92 -3.12 5.97
N THR A 127 -6.00 -3.40 5.05
CA THR A 127 -6.29 -4.19 3.84
C THR A 127 -6.74 -5.61 4.15
N LEU A 128 -6.11 -6.29 5.13
CA LEU A 128 -6.50 -7.64 5.56
C LEU A 128 -7.89 -7.65 6.20
N LYS A 129 -8.19 -6.65 7.03
CA LYS A 129 -9.51 -6.43 7.62
C LYS A 129 -10.58 -6.24 6.54
N GLU A 130 -10.34 -5.36 5.56
CA GLU A 130 -11.30 -5.12 4.47
C GLU A 130 -11.47 -6.36 3.57
N THR A 131 -10.41 -7.13 3.36
CA THR A 131 -10.46 -8.42 2.65
C THR A 131 -11.32 -9.45 3.38
N GLY A 132 -11.57 -9.25 4.68
CA GLY A 132 -12.38 -10.12 5.52
C GLY A 132 -11.59 -11.27 6.13
N LEU A 133 -10.29 -11.08 6.36
CA LEU A 133 -9.47 -12.07 7.05
C LEU A 133 -9.83 -12.09 8.54
N PRO A 134 -10.26 -13.23 9.11
CA PRO A 134 -10.73 -13.27 10.50
C PRO A 134 -9.57 -13.15 11.50
N LYS A 135 -8.39 -13.67 11.16
CA LYS A 135 -7.23 -13.72 12.04
C LYS A 135 -5.94 -13.60 11.24
N CYS A 136 -4.98 -12.84 11.77
CA CYS A 136 -3.61 -12.79 11.30
C CYS A 136 -2.66 -12.99 12.49
N VAL A 137 -1.71 -13.90 12.37
CA VAL A 137 -0.68 -14.18 13.38
C VAL A 137 0.60 -13.48 12.96
N LEU A 138 1.11 -12.61 13.83
CA LEU A 138 2.38 -11.94 13.62
C LEU A 138 3.43 -12.54 14.54
N SER A 139 4.62 -12.82 14.00
CA SER A 139 5.77 -13.35 14.75
C SER A 139 6.97 -12.45 14.52
N GLY A 140 7.75 -12.16 15.54
CA GLY A 140 8.88 -11.24 15.45
C GLY A 140 9.37 -10.81 16.83
N PRO A 141 10.19 -9.76 16.91
CA PRO A 141 10.74 -9.29 18.18
C PRO A 141 9.66 -8.94 19.23
N PRO A 142 9.99 -9.00 20.54
CA PRO A 142 9.00 -8.87 21.62
C PRO A 142 8.23 -7.55 21.65
N GLN A 143 8.77 -6.48 21.05
CA GLN A 143 8.14 -5.16 21.03
C GLN A 143 6.94 -5.08 20.06
N LEU A 144 6.77 -6.08 19.21
CA LEU A 144 5.71 -6.15 18.20
C LEU A 144 4.30 -5.95 18.79
N GLU A 145 4.00 -6.58 19.93
CA GLU A 145 2.69 -6.44 20.58
C GLU A 145 2.39 -4.98 20.95
N LYS A 146 3.35 -4.30 21.57
CA LYS A 146 3.22 -2.88 21.93
C LYS A 146 3.17 -1.98 20.70
N TYR A 147 3.87 -2.33 19.62
CA TYR A 147 3.77 -1.61 18.35
C TYR A 147 2.37 -1.72 17.73
N LEU A 148 1.75 -2.90 17.77
CA LEU A 148 0.36 -3.09 17.30
C LEU A 148 -0.64 -2.29 18.15
N GLU A 149 -0.42 -2.19 19.46
CA GLU A 149 -1.20 -1.28 20.31
C GLU A 149 -0.99 0.20 19.94
N ALA A 150 0.25 0.59 19.63
CA ALA A 150 0.57 1.96 19.23
C ALA A 150 -0.10 2.38 17.91
N ILE A 151 -0.23 1.46 16.93
CA ILE A 151 -0.94 1.71 15.67
C ILE A 151 -2.42 2.10 15.90
N LYS A 152 -3.04 1.64 16.99
CA LYS A 152 -4.44 1.96 17.32
C LYS A 152 -4.65 3.44 17.68
N ILE A 153 -3.57 4.19 17.97
CA ILE A 153 -3.63 5.64 18.24
C ILE A 153 -4.25 6.39 17.04
N PHE A 154 -3.93 5.96 15.82
CA PHE A 154 -4.37 6.61 14.59
C PHE A 154 -5.33 5.76 13.75
N SER A 155 -5.20 4.42 13.77
CA SER A 155 -6.11 3.53 13.04
C SER A 155 -7.44 3.26 13.77
N GLY A 156 -7.53 3.64 15.05
CA GLY A 156 -8.65 3.32 15.92
C GLY A 156 -8.79 1.83 16.22
N PRO A 157 -9.97 1.39 16.72
CA PRO A 157 -10.21 -0.01 17.03
C PRO A 157 -10.24 -0.89 15.77
N LEU A 158 -9.33 -1.86 15.69
CA LEU A 158 -9.23 -2.84 14.60
C LEU A 158 -10.27 -3.98 14.72
N LYS A 159 -11.53 -3.64 15.02
CA LYS A 159 -12.64 -4.61 15.09
C LYS A 159 -12.81 -5.34 13.75
N GLY A 160 -13.04 -6.65 13.78
CA GLY A 160 -13.27 -7.47 12.59
C GLY A 160 -12.07 -8.29 12.11
N ILE A 161 -10.90 -8.10 12.72
CA ILE A 161 -9.72 -8.95 12.54
C ILE A 161 -9.08 -9.23 13.90
N GLU A 162 -8.79 -10.49 14.20
CA GLU A 162 -8.01 -10.91 15.36
C GLU A 162 -6.53 -10.84 15.00
N LEU A 163 -5.79 -9.92 15.63
CA LEU A 163 -4.33 -9.87 15.53
C LEU A 163 -3.73 -10.61 16.72
N ALA A 164 -3.06 -11.74 16.46
CA ALA A 164 -2.38 -12.50 17.49
C ALA A 164 -0.87 -12.34 17.33
N VAL A 165 -0.17 -12.04 18.43
CA VAL A 165 1.29 -12.02 18.45
C VAL A 165 1.81 -13.33 18.99
N ARG A 166 2.67 -13.99 18.21
CA ARG A 166 3.43 -15.14 18.66
C ARG A 166 4.71 -14.63 19.34
N PRO A 167 5.00 -15.04 20.59
CA PRO A 167 6.25 -14.68 21.25
C PRO A 167 7.47 -15.17 20.45
N HIS A 168 8.53 -14.36 20.38
CA HIS A 168 9.80 -14.76 19.76
C HIS A 168 10.45 -15.95 20.46
N SER A 169 10.11 -16.19 21.74
CA SER A 169 10.58 -17.33 22.53
C SER A 169 9.84 -18.64 22.22
N ALA A 170 8.74 -18.58 21.45
CA ALA A 170 8.05 -19.78 21.03
C ALA A 170 8.92 -20.56 20.02
N PRO A 171 9.14 -21.88 20.23
CA PRO A 171 10.15 -22.64 19.51
C PRO A 171 9.85 -22.80 18.01
N GLU A 172 8.58 -23.00 17.65
CA GLU A 172 8.17 -23.22 16.26
C GLU A 172 6.73 -22.78 15.99
N TYR A 173 6.46 -22.36 14.75
CA TYR A 173 5.15 -22.27 14.11
C TYR A 173 4.98 -23.44 13.15
N LYS A 174 3.78 -24.03 13.07
CA LYS A 174 3.52 -25.17 12.20
C LYS A 174 2.10 -25.13 11.63
N ASP A 175 1.98 -25.42 10.33
CA ASP A 175 0.68 -25.57 9.65
C ASP A 175 0.68 -26.72 8.63
N GLU A 176 -0.10 -26.63 7.55
CA GLU A 176 -0.15 -27.66 6.50
C GLU A 176 1.09 -27.63 5.59
N THR A 177 1.71 -26.47 5.39
CA THR A 177 2.80 -26.31 4.41
C THR A 177 4.17 -26.50 5.06
N MET A 178 4.44 -25.85 6.19
CA MET A 178 5.78 -25.83 6.78
C MET A 178 5.82 -25.62 8.29
N THR A 179 6.98 -25.95 8.86
CA THR A 179 7.37 -25.58 10.22
C THR A 179 8.37 -24.42 10.15
N VAL A 180 8.14 -23.34 10.90
CA VAL A 180 8.97 -22.14 10.94
C VAL A 180 9.58 -21.99 12.34
N TYR A 181 10.90 -21.98 12.43
CA TYR A 181 11.66 -21.77 13.66
C TYR A 181 12.14 -20.33 13.75
N GLN A 182 12.02 -19.73 14.93
CA GLN A 182 12.49 -18.37 15.23
C GLN A 182 13.87 -18.44 15.87
N ILE A 183 14.83 -17.71 15.32
CA ILE A 183 16.22 -17.68 15.79
C ILE A 183 16.55 -16.26 16.26
N PRO A 184 16.48 -15.97 17.57
CA PRO A 184 16.91 -14.69 18.12
C PRO A 184 18.43 -14.50 17.98
N ILE A 185 18.85 -13.35 17.45
CA ILE A 185 20.25 -12.98 17.23
C ILE A 185 20.48 -11.59 17.82
N HIS A 186 21.44 -11.48 18.72
CA HIS A 186 21.77 -10.23 19.41
C HIS A 186 23.11 -9.70 18.90
N SER A 187 23.20 -8.40 18.59
CA SER A 187 24.45 -7.75 18.16
C SER A 187 25.50 -7.74 19.28
N VAL A 188 26.78 -7.84 18.91
CA VAL A 188 27.92 -7.76 19.84
C VAL A 188 28.10 -6.34 20.40
N SER A 189 27.69 -5.32 19.63
CA SER A 189 27.78 -3.91 20.00
C SER A 189 26.63 -3.50 20.94
N GLN A 190 26.55 -4.11 22.13
CA GLN A 190 25.65 -3.64 23.18
C GLN A 190 26.10 -2.25 23.67
N ARG A 191 25.50 -1.18 23.14
CA ARG A 191 25.47 0.09 23.86
C ARG A 191 24.62 -0.14 25.13
N ARG A 192 25.24 -0.09 26.31
CA ARG A 192 24.55 -0.26 27.60
C ARG A 192 23.44 0.80 27.71
N GLY A 193 22.19 0.36 27.54
CA GLY A 193 20.97 1.16 27.62
C GLY A 193 19.73 0.26 27.74
N VAL A 194 18.61 0.81 28.17
CA VAL A 194 17.38 0.08 28.59
C VAL A 194 16.61 -0.57 27.41
N ARG A 195 17.09 -0.49 26.16
CA ARG A 195 16.36 -0.88 24.94
C ARG A 195 17.26 -1.69 24.03
N ASP A 196 16.71 -2.74 23.42
CA ASP A 196 17.48 -3.66 22.57
C ASP A 196 17.13 -3.47 21.07
N PRO A 197 17.69 -2.45 20.38
CA PRO A 197 17.73 -2.37 18.91
C PRO A 197 18.73 -3.38 18.30
N SER A 198 19.36 -4.20 19.15
CA SER A 198 20.35 -5.21 18.82
C SER A 198 19.75 -6.59 18.60
N LEU A 199 18.42 -6.77 18.65
CA LEU A 199 17.75 -8.04 18.36
C LEU A 199 17.24 -8.11 16.92
N VAL A 200 17.69 -9.15 16.21
CA VAL A 200 17.13 -9.62 14.94
C VAL A 200 16.57 -11.03 15.13
N ILE A 201 15.43 -11.32 14.53
CA ILE A 201 14.87 -12.67 14.43
C ILE A 201 15.13 -13.19 13.01
N ALA A 202 15.95 -14.23 12.88
CA ALA A 202 16.04 -15.00 11.65
C ALA A 202 15.04 -16.15 11.68
N PHE A 203 14.67 -16.66 10.49
CA PHE A 203 13.68 -17.72 10.35
C PHE A 203 14.24 -18.90 9.57
N ILE A 204 14.08 -20.11 10.10
CA ILE A 204 14.34 -21.35 9.37
C ILE A 204 13.00 -22.00 9.05
N CYS A 205 12.71 -22.18 7.77
CA CYS A 205 11.42 -22.66 7.28
C CYS A 205 11.58 -24.04 6.65
N LYS A 206 11.09 -25.08 7.32
CA LYS A 206 11.18 -26.48 6.88
C LYS A 206 9.87 -26.94 6.27
N LEU A 207 9.87 -27.28 4.98
CA LEU A 207 8.69 -27.81 4.30
C LEU A 207 8.31 -29.18 4.87
N HIS A 208 7.02 -29.44 5.02
CA HIS A 208 6.57 -30.75 5.47
C HIS A 208 6.78 -31.83 4.41
N LEU A 209 7.06 -33.05 4.86
CA LEU A 209 7.21 -34.22 4.01
C LEU A 209 5.97 -34.38 3.12
N LYS A 210 6.22 -34.51 1.81
CA LYS A 210 5.19 -34.82 0.83
C LYS A 210 5.32 -36.30 0.47
N ARG A 211 4.26 -37.05 0.75
CA ARG A 211 4.16 -38.47 0.40
C ARG A 211 4.16 -38.64 -1.12
N GLY A 212 4.65 -39.80 -1.56
CA GLY A 212 4.63 -40.20 -2.97
C GLY A 212 3.24 -40.15 -3.60
N SER A 213 3.19 -39.78 -4.88
CA SER A 213 1.98 -39.85 -5.68
C SER A 213 1.73 -41.29 -6.11
N PHE A 214 0.48 -41.77 -5.97
CA PHE A 214 0.09 -43.10 -6.41
C PHE A 214 0.11 -43.21 -7.94
N LEU A 215 0.81 -44.21 -8.46
CA LEU A 215 1.01 -44.45 -9.88
C LEU A 215 -0.14 -45.29 -10.43
N VAL A 216 -1.22 -44.62 -10.81
CA VAL A 216 -2.47 -45.25 -11.30
C VAL A 216 -2.23 -46.22 -12.46
N LEU A 217 -1.32 -45.89 -13.38
CA LEU A 217 -1.01 -46.73 -14.54
C LEU A 217 -0.31 -48.03 -14.11
N LYS A 218 0.74 -47.95 -13.29
CA LYS A 218 1.41 -49.14 -12.74
C LYS A 218 0.47 -50.01 -11.92
N ALA A 219 -0.43 -49.39 -11.16
CA ALA A 219 -1.43 -50.12 -10.39
C ALA A 219 -2.38 -50.93 -11.29
N LYS A 220 -2.80 -50.37 -12.44
CA LYS A 220 -3.60 -51.08 -13.44
C LYS A 220 -2.83 -52.23 -14.08
N GLU A 221 -1.55 -52.02 -14.40
CA GLU A 221 -0.67 -53.06 -14.97
C GLU A 221 -0.49 -54.24 -14.00
N LEU A 222 -0.50 -53.98 -12.69
CA LEU A 222 -0.40 -54.98 -11.62
C LEU A 222 -1.75 -55.62 -11.24
N GLY A 223 -2.82 -55.38 -12.01
CA GLY A 223 -4.13 -56.00 -11.79
C GLY A 223 -4.94 -55.40 -10.61
N LEU A 224 -4.46 -54.33 -9.97
CA LEU A 224 -5.15 -53.74 -8.82
C LEU A 224 -6.51 -53.16 -9.24
N PRO A 225 -7.51 -53.13 -8.33
CA PRO A 225 -8.90 -52.79 -8.65
C PRO A 225 -9.14 -51.28 -8.80
N VAL A 226 -8.32 -50.61 -9.63
CA VAL A 226 -8.32 -49.17 -9.89
C VAL A 226 -9.67 -48.73 -10.47
N GLY A 227 -10.29 -47.73 -9.84
CA GLY A 227 -11.61 -47.22 -10.23
C GLY A 227 -12.77 -47.85 -9.45
N THR A 228 -12.49 -48.80 -8.54
CA THR A 228 -13.49 -49.35 -7.61
C THR A 228 -13.26 -48.82 -6.19
N ALA A 229 -14.24 -48.99 -5.29
CA ALA A 229 -14.07 -48.63 -3.87
C ALA A 229 -12.94 -49.41 -3.17
N ALA A 230 -12.57 -50.58 -3.69
CA ALA A 230 -11.55 -51.46 -3.11
C ALA A 230 -10.12 -50.91 -3.27
N ILE A 231 -9.88 -49.93 -4.15
CA ILE A 231 -8.53 -49.35 -4.32
C ILE A 231 -8.17 -48.34 -3.22
N ALA A 232 -9.15 -47.75 -2.54
CA ALA A 232 -8.89 -46.67 -1.58
C ALA A 232 -8.05 -47.12 -0.36
N PRO A 233 -8.31 -48.28 0.27
CA PRO A 233 -7.45 -48.82 1.34
C PRO A 233 -6.03 -49.15 0.85
N ILE A 234 -5.89 -49.65 -0.38
CA ILE A 234 -4.59 -49.94 -1.00
C ILE A 234 -3.78 -48.65 -1.17
N ILE A 235 -4.40 -47.61 -1.74
CA ILE A 235 -3.77 -46.29 -1.91
C ILE A 235 -3.32 -45.72 -0.55
N ALA A 236 -4.14 -45.85 0.48
CA ALA A 236 -3.79 -45.39 1.82
C ALA A 236 -2.57 -46.14 2.38
N ALA A 237 -2.55 -47.47 2.29
CA ALA A 237 -1.46 -48.31 2.78
C ALA A 237 -0.14 -48.01 2.07
N VAL A 238 -0.12 -47.99 0.73
CA VAL A 238 1.12 -47.74 -0.02
C VAL A 238 1.62 -46.31 0.14
N LYS A 239 0.73 -45.32 0.30
CA LYS A 239 1.13 -43.94 0.64
C LYS A 239 1.69 -43.80 2.05
N GLU A 240 1.40 -44.73 2.96
CA GLU A 240 2.04 -44.83 4.27
C GLU A 240 3.37 -45.58 4.24
N GLY A 241 3.83 -46.01 3.05
CA GLY A 241 5.05 -46.78 2.89
C GLY A 241 4.88 -48.27 3.23
N LYS A 242 3.65 -48.75 3.41
CA LYS A 242 3.37 -50.16 3.70
C LYS A 242 3.29 -50.96 2.40
N SER A 243 3.96 -52.12 2.37
CA SER A 243 3.75 -53.12 1.33
C SER A 243 2.34 -53.69 1.41
N ILE A 244 1.80 -54.10 0.26
CA ILE A 244 0.51 -54.78 0.18
C ILE A 244 0.68 -56.15 -0.46
N THR A 245 -0.18 -57.11 -0.11
CA THR A 245 -0.24 -58.40 -0.79
C THR A 245 -1.44 -58.44 -1.71
N HIS A 246 -1.23 -58.74 -2.99
CA HIS A 246 -2.28 -58.91 -3.98
C HIS A 246 -2.00 -60.16 -4.80
N GLU A 247 -3.00 -61.05 -4.91
CA GLU A 247 -2.89 -62.32 -5.65
C GLU A 247 -1.65 -63.18 -5.28
N GLY A 248 -1.25 -63.16 -4.01
CA GLY A 248 -0.10 -63.91 -3.51
C GLY A 248 1.26 -63.25 -3.76
N ARG A 249 1.32 -62.10 -4.44
CA ARG A 249 2.53 -61.29 -4.61
C ARG A 249 2.57 -60.13 -3.59
N GLU A 250 3.73 -59.94 -2.96
CA GLU A 250 4.03 -58.72 -2.22
C GLU A 250 4.40 -57.60 -3.20
N ILE A 251 3.73 -56.46 -3.08
CA ILE A 251 4.00 -55.26 -3.88
C ILE A 251 4.45 -54.16 -2.92
N LEU A 252 5.67 -53.66 -3.13
CA LEU A 252 6.27 -52.62 -2.31
C LEU A 252 5.63 -51.26 -2.61
N ALA A 253 5.62 -50.38 -1.61
CA ALA A 253 5.08 -49.02 -1.78
C ALA A 253 5.79 -48.23 -2.91
N GLU A 254 7.10 -48.43 -3.07
CA GLU A 254 7.93 -47.82 -4.13
C GLU A 254 7.60 -48.29 -5.55
N GLU A 255 6.98 -49.47 -5.70
CA GLU A 255 6.50 -49.94 -7.01
C GLU A 255 5.24 -49.15 -7.44
N LEU A 256 4.45 -48.68 -6.47
CA LEU A 256 3.14 -48.06 -6.68
C LEU A 256 3.11 -46.55 -6.38
N CYS A 257 4.18 -45.98 -5.85
CA CYS A 257 4.28 -44.56 -5.52
C CYS A 257 5.58 -43.96 -6.04
N THR A 258 5.54 -42.68 -6.40
CA THR A 258 6.78 -41.91 -6.59
C THR A 258 7.54 -41.80 -5.26
N PRO A 259 8.86 -41.58 -5.27
CA PRO A 259 9.61 -41.33 -4.04
C PRO A 259 9.01 -40.18 -3.22
N PRO A 260 9.02 -40.27 -1.87
CA PRO A 260 8.60 -39.17 -1.03
C PRO A 260 9.58 -37.98 -1.16
N ASP A 261 9.05 -36.76 -1.08
CA ASP A 261 9.84 -35.55 -0.99
C ASP A 261 9.98 -35.19 0.51
N PRO A 262 11.19 -35.29 1.08
CA PRO A 262 11.42 -35.08 2.52
C PRO A 262 11.16 -33.63 2.96
N GLY A 263 11.12 -32.67 2.03
CA GLY A 263 10.99 -31.25 2.28
C GLY A 263 12.34 -30.59 2.49
N ALA A 264 12.67 -29.67 1.58
CA ALA A 264 13.81 -28.77 1.77
C ALA A 264 13.50 -27.72 2.85
N ALA A 265 14.56 -27.17 3.44
CA ALA A 265 14.48 -25.96 4.25
C ALA A 265 14.86 -24.72 3.43
N PHE A 266 14.39 -23.56 3.84
CA PHE A 266 14.97 -22.27 3.43
C PHE A 266 15.16 -21.38 4.66
N VAL A 267 16.13 -20.48 4.58
CA VAL A 267 16.51 -19.57 5.67
C VAL A 267 16.23 -18.13 5.24
N VAL A 268 15.66 -17.32 6.13
CA VAL A 268 15.55 -15.87 5.97
C VAL A 268 16.34 -15.23 7.10
N VAL A 269 17.41 -14.52 6.76
CA VAL A 269 18.30 -13.88 7.73
C VAL A 269 18.49 -12.40 7.37
N GLU A 270 18.35 -11.54 8.37
CA GLU A 270 18.73 -10.14 8.27
C GLU A 270 20.04 -9.92 9.04
N CYS A 271 20.99 -9.21 8.43
CA CYS A 271 22.23 -8.80 9.07
C CYS A 271 22.39 -7.29 8.84
N PRO A 272 21.88 -6.44 9.74
CA PRO A 272 21.81 -5.00 9.50
C PRO A 272 23.17 -4.30 9.40
N ASP A 273 24.15 -4.77 10.17
CA ASP A 273 25.48 -4.17 10.30
C ASP A 273 26.50 -5.22 10.77
N GLU A 274 27.78 -4.82 10.83
CA GLU A 274 28.90 -5.69 11.16
C GLU A 274 28.83 -6.28 12.59
N GLY A 275 28.06 -5.65 13.49
CA GLY A 275 27.87 -6.13 14.86
C GLY A 275 27.07 -7.44 14.95
N PHE A 276 26.33 -7.79 13.90
CA PHE A 276 25.55 -9.04 13.83
C PHE A 276 26.30 -10.21 13.17
N ILE A 277 27.42 -9.94 12.49
CA ILE A 277 28.15 -10.96 11.72
C ILE A 277 28.58 -12.12 12.61
N GLN A 278 29.31 -11.84 13.70
CA GLN A 278 29.79 -12.88 14.60
C GLN A 278 28.65 -13.71 15.24
N PRO A 279 27.60 -13.08 15.83
CA PRO A 279 26.44 -13.79 16.36
C PRO A 279 25.74 -14.71 15.35
N ILE A 280 25.64 -14.30 14.08
CA ILE A 280 25.10 -15.14 13.01
C ILE A 280 26.04 -16.32 12.73
N CYS A 281 27.34 -16.05 12.56
CA CYS A 281 28.32 -17.05 12.19
C CYS A 281 28.52 -18.15 13.25
N GLU A 282 28.34 -17.81 14.53
CA GLU A 282 28.53 -18.70 15.68
C GLU A 282 27.22 -19.36 16.16
N ASN A 283 26.07 -19.02 15.58
CA ASN A 283 24.78 -19.55 16.03
C ASN A 283 24.68 -21.08 15.83
N ALA A 284 24.57 -21.81 16.93
CA ALA A 284 24.50 -23.28 16.94
C ALA A 284 23.29 -23.84 16.16
N THR A 285 22.21 -23.07 15.97
CA THR A 285 21.05 -23.54 15.21
C THR A 285 21.35 -23.58 13.72
N PHE A 286 22.01 -22.56 13.16
CA PHE A 286 22.41 -22.58 11.75
C PHE A 286 23.40 -23.69 11.44
N GLN A 287 24.32 -23.99 12.36
CA GLN A 287 25.30 -25.07 12.21
C GLN A 287 24.64 -26.44 11.98
N ARG A 288 23.44 -26.68 12.54
CA ARG A 288 22.67 -27.92 12.32
C ARG A 288 22.11 -28.07 10.91
N TYR A 289 22.05 -26.98 10.14
CA TYR A 289 21.57 -26.93 8.77
C TYR A 289 22.71 -26.73 7.75
N GLN A 290 23.95 -26.74 8.22
CA GLN A 290 25.18 -26.57 7.43
C GLN A 290 25.91 -27.92 7.27
N GLY A 291 26.78 -28.03 6.26
CA GLY A 291 27.53 -29.26 5.98
C GLY A 291 26.63 -30.45 5.63
N LYS A 292 26.84 -31.60 6.28
CA LYS A 292 26.06 -32.83 6.07
C LYS A 292 24.80 -32.88 6.95
N ALA A 293 24.01 -31.82 6.93
CA ALA A 293 22.77 -31.74 7.71
C ALA A 293 21.68 -32.71 7.20
N ASP A 294 20.86 -33.24 8.10
CA ASP A 294 19.75 -34.16 7.78
C ASP A 294 18.63 -33.50 6.95
N ALA A 295 18.56 -32.16 6.95
CA ALA A 295 17.61 -31.38 6.17
C ALA A 295 18.36 -30.42 5.24
N PRO A 296 18.38 -30.66 3.92
CA PRO A 296 19.09 -29.79 2.99
C PRO A 296 18.42 -28.41 2.93
N VAL A 297 19.22 -27.36 3.07
CA VAL A 297 18.79 -25.99 2.80
C VAL A 297 18.82 -25.78 1.29
N ALA A 298 17.69 -25.45 0.69
CA ALA A 298 17.63 -25.15 -0.75
C ALA A 298 17.99 -23.69 -1.05
N LEU A 299 17.68 -22.78 -0.12
CA LEU A 299 17.80 -21.34 -0.31
C LEU A 299 18.11 -20.64 1.01
N VAL A 300 19.08 -19.73 1.00
CA VAL A 300 19.29 -18.74 2.06
C VAL A 300 18.99 -17.36 1.48
N VAL A 301 18.10 -16.62 2.13
CA VAL A 301 17.79 -15.23 1.78
C VAL A 301 18.51 -14.30 2.75
N HIS A 302 19.35 -13.44 2.20
CA HIS A 302 20.19 -12.47 2.89
C HIS A 302 19.61 -11.07 2.74
N MET A 303 19.09 -10.51 3.82
CA MET A 303 18.77 -9.08 3.93
C MET A 303 19.96 -8.39 4.63
N ALA A 304 20.98 -8.04 3.86
CA ALA A 304 22.25 -7.54 4.38
C ALA A 304 22.86 -6.50 3.45
N PRO A 305 23.37 -5.37 3.98
CA PRO A 305 24.02 -4.35 3.16
C PRO A 305 25.30 -4.89 2.52
N GLU A 306 25.81 -4.19 1.52
CA GLU A 306 27.02 -4.59 0.80
C GLU A 306 28.23 -4.74 1.74
N SER A 307 28.35 -3.87 2.76
CA SER A 307 29.45 -3.92 3.71
C SER A 307 29.53 -5.24 4.47
N VAL A 308 28.38 -5.84 4.78
CA VAL A 308 28.29 -7.16 5.43
C VAL A 308 28.65 -8.27 4.45
N LEU A 309 28.16 -8.21 3.21
CA LEU A 309 28.47 -9.21 2.18
C LEU A 309 29.94 -9.23 1.78
N ALA A 310 30.63 -8.09 1.92
CA ALA A 310 32.07 -7.97 1.70
C ALA A 310 32.92 -8.53 2.86
N ASP A 311 32.34 -8.78 4.04
CA ASP A 311 33.08 -9.33 5.19
C ASP A 311 33.39 -10.81 5.00
N SER A 312 34.67 -11.16 5.11
CA SER A 312 35.16 -12.52 4.90
C SER A 312 34.56 -13.55 5.85
N ARG A 313 34.21 -13.17 7.09
CA ARG A 313 33.57 -14.06 8.06
C ARG A 313 32.15 -14.42 7.64
N TYR A 314 31.43 -13.46 7.05
CA TYR A 314 30.08 -13.67 6.54
C TYR A 314 30.11 -14.55 5.28
N GLN A 315 31.05 -14.30 4.37
CA GLN A 315 31.26 -15.13 3.17
C GLN A 315 31.57 -16.58 3.53
N GLN A 316 32.50 -16.81 4.47
CA GLN A 316 32.80 -18.15 4.99
C GLN A 316 31.58 -18.82 5.64
N TRP A 317 30.67 -18.05 6.24
CA TRP A 317 29.42 -18.59 6.79
C TRP A 317 28.44 -19.00 5.69
N MET A 318 28.36 -18.24 4.59
CA MET A 318 27.55 -18.60 3.42
C MET A 318 28.00 -19.93 2.82
N GLU A 319 29.31 -20.14 2.66
CA GLU A 319 29.91 -21.37 2.09
C GLU A 319 29.54 -22.65 2.87
N ARG A 320 29.26 -22.54 4.18
CA ARG A 320 28.96 -23.69 5.04
C ARG A 320 27.63 -24.38 4.71
N PHE A 321 26.71 -23.73 3.98
CA PHE A 321 25.44 -24.35 3.57
C PHE A 321 25.59 -25.34 2.40
N GLY A 322 26.80 -25.46 1.82
CA GLY A 322 27.10 -26.43 0.77
C GLY A 322 26.80 -25.91 -0.64
N PRO A 323 27.34 -26.60 -1.67
CA PRO A 323 27.39 -26.08 -3.05
C PRO A 323 26.03 -26.06 -3.76
N ASP A 324 25.06 -26.86 -3.31
CA ASP A 324 23.71 -26.92 -3.91
C ASP A 324 22.76 -25.84 -3.36
N THR A 325 23.16 -25.13 -2.31
CA THR A 325 22.34 -24.08 -1.70
C THR A 325 22.38 -22.82 -2.56
N GLN A 326 21.21 -22.29 -2.92
CA GLN A 326 21.11 -20.99 -3.58
C GLN A 326 21.16 -19.87 -2.54
N HIS A 327 21.75 -18.74 -2.91
CA HIS A 327 21.80 -17.55 -2.05
C HIS A 327 21.08 -16.38 -2.74
N LEU A 328 20.01 -15.87 -2.13
CA LEU A 328 19.28 -14.70 -2.60
C LEU A 328 19.68 -13.48 -1.78
N VAL A 329 20.16 -12.43 -2.42
CA VAL A 329 20.52 -11.17 -1.77
C VAL A 329 19.45 -10.11 -2.02
N LEU A 330 19.00 -9.45 -0.95
CA LEU A 330 18.05 -8.33 -0.97
C LEU A 330 18.66 -7.13 -0.25
N ASN A 331 19.13 -6.12 -0.98
CA ASN A 331 19.79 -4.94 -0.43
C ASN A 331 19.82 -3.74 -1.39
N GLU A 332 20.57 -2.71 -1.02
CA GLU A 332 20.67 -1.43 -1.74
C GLU A 332 21.28 -1.53 -3.16
N ASN A 333 21.91 -2.66 -3.51
CA ASN A 333 22.49 -2.89 -4.83
C ASN A 333 21.54 -3.61 -5.80
N CYS A 334 20.38 -4.08 -5.31
CA CYS A 334 19.34 -4.64 -6.15
C CYS A 334 18.66 -3.52 -6.96
N ALA A 335 18.76 -3.56 -8.29
CA ALA A 335 18.05 -2.65 -9.18
C ALA A 335 16.74 -3.28 -9.64
N SER A 336 15.61 -2.71 -9.21
CA SER A 336 14.30 -3.17 -9.64
C SER A 336 13.29 -2.03 -9.65
N VAL A 337 12.42 -2.02 -10.67
CA VAL A 337 11.30 -1.08 -10.75
C VAL A 337 10.09 -1.70 -10.05
N HIS A 338 9.74 -1.19 -8.87
CA HIS A 338 8.61 -1.74 -8.12
C HIS A 338 7.24 -1.18 -8.56
N ASN A 339 7.17 0.11 -8.89
CA ASN A 339 5.93 0.85 -9.18
C ASN A 339 5.80 1.21 -10.67
N LEU A 340 5.80 0.20 -11.56
CA LEU A 340 5.74 0.35 -13.02
C LEU A 340 4.65 1.31 -13.50
N ARG A 341 3.45 1.24 -12.89
CA ARG A 341 2.32 2.09 -13.30
C ARG A 341 2.56 3.57 -13.04
N SER A 342 3.34 3.90 -12.00
CA SER A 342 3.76 5.28 -11.74
C SER A 342 4.70 5.79 -12.84
N TYR A 343 5.66 4.97 -13.29
CA TYR A 343 6.51 5.31 -14.44
C TYR A 343 5.70 5.49 -15.72
N LYS A 344 4.80 4.54 -16.02
CA LYS A 344 3.92 4.61 -17.19
C LYS A 344 3.13 5.91 -17.26
N ILE A 345 2.39 6.23 -16.20
CA ILE A 345 1.55 7.44 -16.18
C ILE A 345 2.42 8.69 -16.27
N GLN A 346 3.56 8.74 -15.57
CA GLN A 346 4.45 9.89 -15.64
C GLN A 346 5.05 10.07 -17.04
N THR A 347 5.44 8.99 -17.73
CA THR A 347 5.92 9.04 -19.12
C THR A 347 4.84 9.58 -20.05
N GLN A 348 3.58 9.17 -19.87
CA GLN A 348 2.47 9.63 -20.72
C GLN A 348 2.11 11.10 -20.43
N LEU A 349 2.12 11.53 -19.16
CA LEU A 349 1.91 12.92 -18.78
C LEU A 349 3.05 13.83 -19.27
N ASN A 350 4.30 13.34 -19.26
CA ASN A 350 5.45 14.05 -19.79
C ASN A 350 5.29 14.42 -21.28
N LEU A 351 4.61 13.58 -22.08
CA LEU A 351 4.29 13.91 -23.47
C LEU A 351 3.40 15.16 -23.59
N ILE A 352 2.54 15.41 -22.60
CA ILE A 352 1.69 16.60 -22.57
C ILE A 352 2.55 17.83 -22.26
N HIS A 353 3.28 17.81 -21.13
CA HIS A 353 4.09 18.94 -20.69
C HIS A 353 5.32 18.48 -19.88
N PRO A 354 6.53 18.46 -20.45
CA PRO A 354 7.72 17.91 -19.79
C PRO A 354 8.14 18.61 -18.50
N ASP A 355 7.98 19.94 -18.43
CA ASP A 355 8.41 20.68 -17.23
C ASP A 355 7.46 20.44 -16.05
N ILE A 356 6.14 20.49 -16.27
CA ILE A 356 5.13 20.20 -15.23
C ILE A 356 5.14 18.72 -14.82
N PHE A 357 5.42 17.81 -15.76
CA PHE A 357 5.48 16.36 -15.54
C PHE A 357 6.87 15.79 -15.85
N PRO A 358 7.88 15.99 -14.98
CA PRO A 358 9.22 15.48 -15.20
C PRO A 358 9.25 13.95 -15.17
N LEU A 359 10.14 13.34 -15.96
CA LEU A 359 10.34 11.89 -15.94
C LEU A 359 10.91 11.42 -14.60
N LEU A 360 10.50 10.22 -14.17
CA LEU A 360 11.03 9.60 -12.97
C LEU A 360 12.41 9.00 -13.20
N THR A 361 13.27 9.10 -12.20
CA THR A 361 14.59 8.46 -12.22
C THR A 361 14.41 6.95 -12.15
N SER A 362 15.05 6.24 -13.08
CA SER A 362 15.22 4.79 -12.99
C SER A 362 16.61 4.51 -12.43
N PHE A 363 16.71 3.58 -11.49
CA PHE A 363 17.98 3.24 -10.86
C PHE A 363 18.55 1.98 -11.53
N PRO A 364 19.52 2.12 -12.45
CA PRO A 364 20.21 0.96 -12.99
C PRO A 364 21.01 0.26 -11.88
N HIS A 365 21.43 -0.97 -12.15
CA HIS A 365 22.34 -1.69 -11.27
C HIS A 365 23.55 -0.81 -10.92
N LYS A 366 23.77 -0.60 -9.62
CA LYS A 366 25.09 -0.15 -9.14
C LYS A 366 26.08 -1.32 -9.33
N LYS A 367 27.36 -0.96 -9.46
CA LYS A 367 28.55 -1.79 -9.79
C LYS A 367 28.48 -3.27 -9.42
N GLU A 368 29.23 -4.10 -10.15
CA GLU A 368 29.54 -5.48 -9.74
C GLU A 368 29.92 -5.51 -8.26
N GLY A 369 29.07 -6.16 -7.44
CA GLY A 369 29.30 -6.34 -6.01
C GLY A 369 30.49 -7.26 -5.75
N PRO A 370 30.75 -7.61 -4.48
CA PRO A 370 31.86 -8.51 -4.16
C PRO A 370 31.72 -9.84 -4.91
N THR A 371 32.82 -10.35 -5.47
CA THR A 371 32.86 -11.70 -6.04
C THR A 371 32.67 -12.71 -4.91
N LEU A 372 31.53 -13.38 -4.90
CA LEU A 372 31.19 -14.40 -3.91
C LEU A 372 31.49 -15.79 -4.47
N SER A 373 32.02 -16.67 -3.63
CA SER A 373 32.37 -18.06 -3.94
C SER A 373 31.16 -19.00 -4.06
N VAL A 374 29.98 -18.52 -3.64
CA VAL A 374 28.71 -19.26 -3.64
C VAL A 374 27.77 -18.75 -4.74
N PRO A 375 26.84 -19.58 -5.25
CA PRO A 375 25.88 -19.17 -6.28
C PRO A 375 24.89 -18.15 -5.71
N VAL A 376 25.09 -16.88 -6.07
CA VAL A 376 24.30 -15.75 -5.59
C VAL A 376 23.41 -15.20 -6.69
N VAL A 377 22.17 -14.93 -6.32
CA VAL A 377 21.18 -14.26 -7.15
C VAL A 377 20.78 -12.97 -6.45
N GLN A 378 20.89 -11.86 -7.17
CA GLN A 378 20.38 -10.57 -6.71
C GLN A 378 18.86 -10.55 -6.84
N GLY A 379 18.18 -9.94 -5.88
CA GLY A 379 16.74 -9.82 -5.87
C GLY A 379 16.22 -8.90 -6.97
N GLU A 380 15.16 -9.34 -7.63
CA GLU A 380 14.35 -8.52 -8.52
C GLU A 380 12.89 -8.61 -8.07
N CYS A 381 12.12 -7.53 -8.19
CA CYS A 381 10.70 -7.55 -7.89
C CYS A 381 10.02 -8.63 -8.74
N LEU A 382 9.21 -9.47 -8.09
CA LEU A 382 8.52 -10.63 -8.64
C LEU A 382 9.41 -11.83 -9.04
N LEU A 383 10.74 -11.75 -8.87
CA LEU A 383 11.60 -12.93 -8.96
C LEU A 383 11.09 -14.00 -8.01
N LYS A 384 10.96 -15.21 -8.53
CA LYS A 384 10.38 -16.33 -7.79
C LYS A 384 11.33 -17.51 -7.79
N TYR A 385 11.50 -18.12 -6.63
CA TYR A 385 12.15 -19.40 -6.47
C TYR A 385 11.10 -20.46 -6.19
N GLN A 386 11.03 -21.46 -7.05
CA GLN A 386 10.15 -22.60 -6.83
C GLN A 386 10.85 -23.58 -5.88
N LEU A 387 10.33 -23.74 -4.68
CA LEU A 387 10.84 -24.74 -3.72
C LEU A 387 10.28 -26.13 -4.03
N ARG A 388 9.06 -26.20 -4.57
CA ARG A 388 8.39 -27.42 -5.03
C ARG A 388 7.52 -27.20 -6.27
N PRO A 389 7.44 -28.19 -7.18
CA PRO A 389 8.05 -29.52 -7.10
C PRO A 389 9.49 -29.57 -7.65
N ARG A 390 9.95 -28.53 -8.35
CA ARG A 390 11.31 -28.43 -8.91
C ARG A 390 11.98 -27.18 -8.37
N ARG A 391 13.24 -27.33 -7.97
CA ARG A 391 14.08 -26.25 -7.43
C ARG A 391 14.64 -25.43 -8.58
N GLU A 392 13.99 -24.32 -8.90
CA GLU A 392 14.38 -23.47 -10.03
C GLU A 392 13.96 -22.00 -9.84
N TRP A 393 14.70 -21.11 -10.51
CA TRP A 393 14.37 -19.70 -10.61
C TRP A 393 13.36 -19.47 -11.73
N GLN A 394 12.32 -18.71 -11.43
CA GLN A 394 11.29 -18.26 -12.37
C GLN A 394 11.38 -16.75 -12.53
N ARG A 395 11.60 -16.32 -13.77
CA ARG A 395 11.84 -14.93 -14.16
C ARG A 395 10.76 -14.36 -15.08
N ASP A 396 9.76 -15.17 -15.45
CA ASP A 396 8.64 -14.84 -16.34
C ASP A 396 7.78 -13.69 -15.82
N ALA A 397 7.71 -13.51 -14.50
CA ALA A 397 6.94 -12.45 -13.86
C ALA A 397 7.75 -11.17 -13.58
N ILE A 398 9.06 -11.17 -13.82
CA ILE A 398 9.90 -9.99 -13.58
C ILE A 398 9.48 -8.88 -14.54
N ILE A 399 9.38 -7.69 -14.00
CA ILE A 399 8.90 -6.52 -14.73
C ILE A 399 10.08 -5.77 -15.33
N THR A 400 9.98 -5.48 -16.62
CA THR A 400 10.87 -4.55 -17.31
C THR A 400 10.13 -3.24 -17.55
N CYS A 401 10.76 -2.13 -17.17
CA CYS A 401 10.23 -0.80 -17.50
C CYS A 401 10.68 -0.42 -18.90
N ASN A 402 9.73 -0.34 -19.85
CA ASN A 402 9.98 0.09 -21.22
C ASN A 402 9.23 1.40 -21.51
N PRO A 403 9.88 2.57 -21.38
CA PRO A 403 9.25 3.86 -21.66
C PRO A 403 8.68 3.99 -23.07
N GLN A 404 9.29 3.32 -24.07
CA GLN A 404 8.82 3.42 -25.46
C GLN A 404 7.44 2.79 -25.64
N GLU A 405 7.17 1.65 -25.00
CA GLU A 405 5.84 1.02 -25.01
C GLU A 405 4.78 1.97 -24.44
N PHE A 406 5.09 2.69 -23.36
CA PHE A 406 4.15 3.63 -22.75
C PHE A 406 3.83 4.82 -23.65
N ILE A 407 4.83 5.30 -24.40
CA ILE A 407 4.68 6.36 -25.39
C ILE A 407 3.81 5.88 -26.55
N ASP A 408 4.14 4.73 -27.12
CA ASP A 408 3.41 4.15 -28.26
C ASP A 408 1.94 3.91 -27.90
N GLU A 409 1.66 3.39 -26.69
CA GLU A 409 0.31 3.24 -26.18
C GLU A 409 -0.47 4.56 -26.11
N ALA A 410 0.17 5.65 -25.66
CA ALA A 410 -0.49 6.95 -25.57
C ALA A 410 -0.73 7.59 -26.94
N LEU A 411 0.23 7.46 -27.87
CA LEU A 411 0.10 7.99 -29.23
C LEU A 411 -0.97 7.28 -30.07
N GLN A 412 -1.34 6.05 -29.70
CA GLN A 412 -2.45 5.32 -30.31
C GLN A 412 -3.83 5.77 -29.81
N LEU A 413 -3.90 6.59 -28.75
CA LEU A 413 -5.18 7.07 -28.22
C LEU A 413 -5.82 8.10 -29.18
N PRO A 414 -7.14 8.00 -29.43
CA PRO A 414 -7.85 8.95 -30.27
C PRO A 414 -7.67 10.40 -29.79
N ASN A 415 -7.38 11.32 -30.71
CA ASN A 415 -7.27 12.75 -30.48
C ASN A 415 -6.18 13.18 -29.47
N PHE A 416 -5.38 12.26 -28.92
CA PHE A 416 -4.35 12.59 -27.92
C PHE A 416 -3.23 13.44 -28.53
N GLN A 417 -2.66 13.01 -29.65
CA GLN A 417 -1.57 13.75 -30.30
C GLN A 417 -2.00 15.15 -30.76
N GLU A 418 -3.19 15.26 -31.34
CA GLU A 418 -3.76 16.54 -31.79
C GLU A 418 -3.99 17.50 -30.62
N SER A 419 -4.60 17.03 -29.53
CA SER A 419 -4.83 17.84 -28.33
C SER A 419 -3.55 18.26 -27.62
N VAL A 420 -2.50 17.43 -27.63
CA VAL A 420 -1.17 17.83 -27.14
C VAL A 420 -0.56 18.94 -28.01
N GLN A 421 -0.67 18.83 -29.34
CA GLN A 421 -0.16 19.86 -30.25
C GLN A 421 -0.93 21.18 -30.14
N GLU A 422 -2.24 21.12 -29.95
CA GLU A 422 -3.07 22.30 -29.68
C GLU A 422 -2.70 22.95 -28.34
N CYS A 423 -2.60 22.16 -27.27
CA CYS A 423 -2.18 22.65 -25.96
C CYS A 423 -0.82 23.37 -26.02
N ARG A 424 0.16 22.81 -26.76
CA ARG A 424 1.47 23.43 -26.92
C ARG A 424 1.41 24.76 -27.69
N ARG A 425 0.61 24.83 -28.75
CA ARG A 425 0.39 26.10 -29.50
C ARG A 425 -0.24 27.16 -28.60
N SER A 426 -1.30 26.80 -27.88
CA SER A 426 -1.98 27.72 -26.95
C SER A 426 -1.13 28.15 -25.75
N ALA A 427 -0.10 27.38 -25.39
CA ALA A 427 0.88 27.78 -24.38
C ALA A 427 1.92 28.76 -24.94
N GLN A 428 2.24 28.69 -26.23
CA GLN A 428 3.18 29.58 -26.92
C GLN A 428 2.55 30.94 -27.33
N ASP A 429 1.25 30.97 -27.61
CA ASP A 429 0.52 32.18 -28.00
C ASP A 429 0.21 33.15 -26.83
N GLY A 430 0.68 32.84 -25.62
CA GLY A 430 0.62 33.75 -24.47
C GLY A 430 1.62 34.90 -24.58
N PRO A 431 1.46 36.01 -23.83
CA PRO A 431 2.47 37.06 -23.78
C PRO A 431 3.83 36.45 -23.44
N ALA A 432 4.88 36.83 -24.18
CA ALA A 432 6.26 36.40 -23.93
C ALA A 432 6.56 36.52 -22.43
N PRO A 433 7.21 35.52 -21.80
CA PRO A 433 7.42 35.53 -20.37
C PRO A 433 8.10 36.83 -19.97
N ALA A 434 7.34 37.71 -19.32
CA ALA A 434 7.87 38.86 -18.62
C ALA A 434 8.98 38.35 -17.70
N GLU A 435 10.11 39.06 -17.69
CA GLU A 435 11.31 38.89 -16.84
C GLU A 435 11.22 37.73 -15.83
N LYS A 436 12.07 36.69 -16.00
CA LYS A 436 12.28 35.54 -15.09
C LYS A 436 11.32 35.56 -13.87
N ARG A 437 10.05 35.16 -14.08
CA ARG A 437 9.10 34.96 -12.98
C ARG A 437 9.79 34.04 -11.96
N SER A 438 9.71 34.41 -10.68
CA SER A 438 10.32 33.64 -9.59
C SER A 438 9.97 32.17 -9.74
N GLN A 439 10.98 31.31 -9.81
CA GLN A 439 10.82 29.85 -9.86
C GLN A 439 10.14 29.32 -8.58
N TYR A 440 10.12 30.13 -7.53
CA TYR A 440 9.60 29.79 -6.21
C TYR A 440 8.38 30.65 -5.81
N PRO A 441 7.43 30.10 -5.05
CA PRO A 441 7.45 28.71 -4.58
C PRO A 441 7.15 27.72 -5.72
N GLU A 442 7.82 26.58 -5.68
CA GLU A 442 7.54 25.42 -6.54
C GLU A 442 6.82 24.37 -5.69
N ILE A 443 5.68 23.89 -6.20
CA ILE A 443 4.83 22.91 -5.53
C ILE A 443 4.99 21.57 -6.25
N VAL A 444 5.47 20.56 -5.53
CA VAL A 444 5.62 19.19 -6.05
C VAL A 444 4.65 18.27 -5.33
N PHE A 445 3.70 17.73 -6.08
CA PHE A 445 2.69 16.81 -5.56
C PHE A 445 3.26 15.40 -5.52
N LEU A 446 3.83 15.01 -4.38
CA LEU A 446 4.44 13.69 -4.22
C LEU A 446 3.40 12.58 -4.07
N GLY A 447 2.20 12.87 -3.60
CA GLY A 447 1.12 11.91 -3.48
C GLY A 447 -0.23 12.59 -3.39
N THR A 448 -1.19 12.08 -4.14
CA THR A 448 -2.44 12.78 -4.48
C THR A 448 -3.71 11.97 -4.25
N GLY A 449 -3.59 10.80 -3.62
CA GLY A 449 -4.68 9.86 -3.39
C GLY A 449 -5.10 9.77 -1.93
N SER A 450 -6.36 9.38 -1.72
CA SER A 450 -6.96 9.21 -0.40
C SER A 450 -6.89 7.78 0.15
N ALA A 451 -6.74 7.66 1.47
CA ALA A 451 -6.90 6.50 2.35
C ALA A 451 -5.92 5.33 2.16
N ILE A 452 -5.83 4.76 0.96
CA ILE A 452 -5.08 3.51 0.70
C ILE A 452 -4.19 3.73 -0.50
N PRO A 453 -2.85 3.58 -0.41
CA PRO A 453 -2.01 3.76 -1.57
C PRO A 453 -2.30 2.68 -2.62
N MET A 454 -2.62 3.12 -3.83
CA MET A 454 -2.90 2.26 -4.98
C MET A 454 -1.84 2.43 -6.06
N LYS A 455 -1.91 1.56 -7.06
CA LYS A 455 -1.10 1.59 -8.27
C LYS A 455 -0.82 2.98 -8.90
N ILE A 456 -1.78 3.91 -8.86
CA ILE A 456 -1.76 5.13 -9.69
C ILE A 456 -1.42 6.37 -8.88
N ARG A 457 -2.00 6.52 -7.69
CA ARG A 457 -1.76 7.65 -6.78
C ARG A 457 -1.23 7.12 -5.47
N ASN A 458 -0.15 7.71 -4.98
CA ASN A 458 0.28 7.51 -3.61
C ASN A 458 -0.60 8.32 -2.65
N VAL A 459 -0.52 8.02 -1.36
CA VAL A 459 -1.18 8.80 -0.32
C VAL A 459 -0.59 10.21 -0.15
N SER A 460 -1.35 11.12 0.45
CA SER A 460 -1.07 12.55 0.63
C SER A 460 0.36 12.89 1.03
N ALA A 461 1.03 13.65 0.15
CA ALA A 461 2.24 14.40 0.45
C ALA A 461 2.47 15.47 -0.62
N THR A 462 2.68 16.73 -0.20
CA THR A 462 3.00 17.84 -1.12
C THR A 462 4.22 18.59 -0.62
N LEU A 463 5.27 18.68 -1.43
CA LEU A 463 6.47 19.46 -1.12
C LEU A 463 6.32 20.88 -1.66
N VAL A 464 6.52 21.86 -0.79
CA VAL A 464 6.57 23.28 -1.12
C VAL A 464 8.03 23.72 -1.04
N ASN A 465 8.67 23.85 -2.18
CA ASN A 465 10.00 24.47 -2.27
C ASN A 465 9.78 25.98 -2.18
N ILE A 466 10.10 26.57 -1.02
CA ILE A 466 9.95 28.00 -0.75
C ILE A 466 11.08 28.79 -1.42
N SER A 467 12.26 28.19 -1.47
CA SER A 467 13.46 28.67 -2.14
C SER A 467 14.26 27.48 -2.69
N SER A 468 15.43 27.73 -3.26
CA SER A 468 16.34 26.67 -3.73
C SER A 468 16.93 25.79 -2.62
N ASP A 469 16.87 26.25 -1.38
CA ASP A 469 17.53 25.65 -0.22
C ASP A 469 16.62 25.47 1.00
N THR A 470 15.36 25.87 0.90
CA THR A 470 14.35 25.71 1.95
C THR A 470 13.06 25.12 1.38
N SER A 471 12.61 24.03 1.99
CA SER A 471 11.35 23.38 1.65
C SER A 471 10.51 23.02 2.88
N LEU A 472 9.21 22.87 2.66
CA LEU A 472 8.22 22.45 3.66
C LEU A 472 7.36 21.34 3.07
N LEU A 473 7.07 20.29 3.84
CA LEU A 473 6.11 19.24 3.45
C LEU A 473 4.73 19.50 4.06
N LEU A 474 3.70 19.44 3.22
CA LEU A 474 2.29 19.41 3.61
C LEU A 474 1.82 17.96 3.54
N ASP A 475 1.59 17.38 4.72
CA ASP A 475 1.39 15.96 4.95
C ASP A 475 2.56 15.06 4.47
N CYS A 476 2.61 13.85 5.01
CA CYS A 476 3.70 12.91 4.82
C CYS A 476 3.20 11.46 4.98
N GLY A 477 2.31 11.05 4.08
CA GLY A 477 1.80 9.68 4.02
C GLY A 477 2.87 8.63 3.67
N GLU A 478 2.53 7.36 3.84
CA GLU A 478 3.36 6.21 3.50
C GLU A 478 4.00 6.32 2.11
N GLY A 479 5.30 6.06 1.98
CA GLY A 479 6.01 6.07 0.69
C GLY A 479 6.45 7.46 0.21
N THR A 480 6.26 8.53 1.00
CA THR A 480 6.71 9.90 0.64
C THR A 480 8.19 9.93 0.27
N PHE A 481 9.07 9.29 1.05
CA PHE A 481 10.49 9.20 0.72
C PHE A 481 10.74 8.49 -0.62
N GLY A 482 10.02 7.41 -0.91
CA GLY A 482 10.14 6.70 -2.18
C GLY A 482 9.64 7.51 -3.38
N GLN A 483 8.64 8.39 -3.19
CA GLN A 483 8.25 9.35 -4.23
C GLN A 483 9.35 10.42 -4.43
N LEU A 484 9.91 10.99 -3.35
CA LEU A 484 11.03 11.93 -3.42
C LEU A 484 12.25 11.34 -4.15
N TYR A 485 12.62 10.09 -3.81
CA TYR A 485 13.77 9.44 -4.41
C TYR A 485 13.58 9.23 -5.91
N ARG A 486 12.41 8.76 -6.36
CA ARG A 486 12.14 8.61 -7.81
C ARG A 486 12.00 9.94 -8.54
N HIS A 487 11.51 10.99 -7.87
CA HIS A 487 11.38 12.32 -8.46
C HIS A 487 12.76 12.99 -8.66
N TYR A 488 13.58 13.00 -7.61
CA TYR A 488 14.85 13.77 -7.59
C TYR A 488 16.10 12.92 -7.85
N GLY A 489 15.98 11.60 -7.86
CA GLY A 489 17.11 10.69 -8.08
C GLY A 489 18.21 10.90 -7.04
N ASP A 490 19.44 11.08 -7.53
CA ASP A 490 20.62 11.30 -6.69
C ASP A 490 20.58 12.62 -5.91
N GLN A 491 19.72 13.57 -6.30
CA GLN A 491 19.57 14.85 -5.61
C GLN A 491 18.67 14.77 -4.37
N VAL A 492 18.08 13.60 -4.06
CA VAL A 492 17.17 13.43 -2.92
C VAL A 492 17.78 13.87 -1.59
N ASP A 493 19.09 13.66 -1.39
CA ASP A 493 19.76 14.07 -0.14
C ASP A 493 19.78 15.58 0.02
N ARG A 494 19.94 16.32 -1.09
CA ARG A 494 19.88 17.79 -1.07
C ARG A 494 18.48 18.28 -0.69
N VAL A 495 17.44 17.63 -1.21
CA VAL A 495 16.05 17.93 -0.88
C VAL A 495 15.73 17.62 0.58
N LEU A 496 16.18 16.49 1.11
CA LEU A 496 16.04 16.19 2.54
C LEU A 496 16.82 17.18 3.41
N GLY A 497 17.99 17.62 2.94
CA GLY A 497 18.83 18.61 3.59
C GLY A 497 18.34 20.06 3.47
N SER A 498 17.33 20.34 2.64
CA SER A 498 16.62 21.63 2.56
C SER A 498 15.28 21.62 3.31
N LEU A 499 14.80 20.45 3.73
CA LEU A 499 13.53 20.31 4.44
C LEU A 499 13.63 20.94 5.83
N ALA A 500 12.94 22.07 5.99
CA ALA A 500 12.90 22.86 7.21
C ALA A 500 11.76 22.44 8.15
N ALA A 501 10.60 22.11 7.57
CA ALA A 501 9.42 21.78 8.34
C ALA A 501 8.49 20.76 7.66
N VAL A 502 7.68 20.09 8.48
CA VAL A 502 6.55 19.26 8.03
C VAL A 502 5.29 19.73 8.76
N PHE A 503 4.24 20.02 8.01
CA PHE A 503 2.89 20.17 8.53
C PHE A 503 2.14 18.84 8.38
N VAL A 504 1.54 18.36 9.47
CA VAL A 504 0.62 17.21 9.45
C VAL A 504 -0.77 17.74 9.79
N SER A 505 -1.71 17.62 8.85
CA SER A 505 -3.08 18.13 8.95
C SER A 505 -3.87 17.42 10.05
N HIS A 506 -3.78 16.09 10.12
CA HIS A 506 -4.49 15.25 11.08
C HIS A 506 -3.85 13.86 11.22
N LEU A 507 -4.47 12.99 12.03
CA LEU A 507 -3.91 11.68 12.39
C LEU A 507 -4.42 10.49 11.56
N HIS A 508 -5.03 10.66 10.38
CA HIS A 508 -5.24 9.49 9.53
C HIS A 508 -3.92 9.02 8.90
N ALA A 509 -3.77 7.71 8.75
CA ALA A 509 -2.50 7.07 8.43
C ALA A 509 -1.89 7.57 7.10
N ASP A 510 -2.76 7.85 6.13
CA ASP A 510 -2.44 8.37 4.80
C ASP A 510 -1.82 9.77 4.79
N HIS A 511 -1.74 10.46 5.93
CA HIS A 511 -1.18 11.81 6.03
C HIS A 511 0.11 11.92 6.85
N HIS A 512 0.54 10.86 7.56
CA HIS A 512 1.67 11.02 8.49
C HIS A 512 2.60 9.83 8.67
N THR A 513 2.24 8.62 8.22
CA THR A 513 3.06 7.43 8.51
C THR A 513 4.44 7.51 7.86
N GLY A 514 4.55 8.14 6.69
CA GLY A 514 5.82 8.37 5.98
C GLY A 514 6.81 9.28 6.71
N LEU A 515 6.35 10.06 7.70
CA LEU A 515 7.20 10.95 8.48
C LEU A 515 8.37 10.21 9.12
N LEU A 516 8.14 8.99 9.65
CA LEU A 516 9.19 8.22 10.30
C LEU A 516 10.34 7.89 9.35
N ASN A 517 10.04 7.53 8.10
CA ASN A 517 11.07 7.29 7.09
C ASN A 517 11.78 8.59 6.72
N ILE A 518 11.06 9.70 6.56
CA ILE A 518 11.67 11.01 6.29
C ILE A 518 12.68 11.40 7.37
N LEU A 519 12.36 11.21 8.66
CA LEU A 519 13.27 11.53 9.76
C LEU A 519 14.57 10.72 9.67
N LEU A 520 14.47 9.40 9.50
CA LEU A 520 15.63 8.50 9.39
C LEU A 520 16.48 8.79 8.16
N GLN A 521 15.83 9.01 7.00
CA GLN A 521 16.53 9.29 5.75
C GLN A 521 17.17 10.67 5.75
N ARG A 522 16.57 11.66 6.43
CA ARG A 522 17.11 13.00 6.58
C ARG A 522 18.36 13.03 7.44
N GLU A 523 18.41 12.28 8.55
CA GLU A 523 19.64 12.14 9.34
C GLU A 523 20.78 11.60 8.48
N ARG A 524 20.55 10.50 7.74
CA ARG A 524 21.55 9.96 6.80
C ARG A 524 21.94 10.97 5.72
N ALA A 525 20.97 11.69 5.15
CA ALA A 525 21.21 12.71 4.13
C ALA A 525 22.11 13.84 4.65
N LEU A 526 21.83 14.36 5.85
CA LEU A 526 22.65 15.42 6.47
C LEU A 526 24.09 14.95 6.71
N ALA A 527 24.26 13.72 7.22
CA ALA A 527 25.58 13.12 7.40
C ALA A 527 26.33 12.96 6.06
N SER A 528 25.66 12.45 5.02
CA SER A 528 26.21 12.31 3.66
C SER A 528 26.63 13.65 3.05
N LEU A 529 25.88 14.71 3.34
CA LEU A 529 26.17 16.08 2.89
C LEU A 529 27.17 16.83 3.77
N GLY A 530 27.65 16.24 4.88
CA GLY A 530 28.51 16.92 5.85
C GLY A 530 27.82 18.10 6.57
N LYS A 531 26.47 18.12 6.61
CA LYS A 531 25.69 19.16 7.29
C LYS A 531 25.46 18.78 8.76
N PRO A 532 25.42 19.76 9.68
CA PRO A 532 25.12 19.48 11.08
C PRO A 532 23.68 18.96 11.23
N PHE A 533 23.54 17.96 12.10
CA PHE A 533 22.23 17.46 12.49
C PHE A 533 21.46 18.55 13.26
N HIS A 534 20.20 18.74 12.89
CA HIS A 534 19.26 19.58 13.61
C HIS A 534 17.86 18.97 13.49
N PRO A 535 17.06 18.98 14.58
CA PRO A 535 15.71 18.42 14.56
C PRO A 535 14.82 19.11 13.53
N LEU A 536 13.97 18.34 12.87
CA LEU A 536 12.97 18.83 11.93
C LEU A 536 11.81 19.48 12.68
N LEU A 537 11.38 20.68 12.25
CA LEU A 537 10.20 21.33 12.81
C LEU A 537 8.95 20.59 12.34
N VAL A 538 8.10 20.18 13.27
CA VAL A 538 6.87 19.43 12.95
C VAL A 538 5.66 20.15 13.52
N VAL A 539 4.86 20.77 12.65
CA VAL A 539 3.59 21.40 12.99
C VAL A 539 2.48 20.36 12.85
N ALA A 540 1.86 19.95 13.95
CA ALA A 540 0.92 18.82 13.93
C ALA A 540 -0.08 18.82 15.09
N PRO A 541 -1.15 18.01 15.04
CA PRO A 541 -1.96 17.71 16.22
C PRO A 541 -1.10 17.12 17.34
N THR A 542 -1.43 17.45 18.59
CA THR A 542 -0.64 17.03 19.76
C THR A 542 -0.56 15.51 19.90
N GLN A 543 -1.55 14.78 19.39
CA GLN A 543 -1.64 13.32 19.42
C GLN A 543 -0.51 12.65 18.64
N LEU A 544 0.06 13.31 17.62
CA LEU A 544 1.20 12.76 16.86
C LEU A 544 2.39 12.50 17.78
N LYS A 545 2.60 13.34 18.80
CA LYS A 545 3.67 13.14 19.80
C LYS A 545 3.51 11.82 20.54
N ALA A 546 2.28 11.41 20.87
CA ALA A 546 2.03 10.14 21.55
C ALA A 546 2.40 8.95 20.65
N TRP A 547 2.05 9.01 19.36
CA TRP A 547 2.46 8.03 18.37
C TRP A 547 4.00 7.94 18.26
N LEU A 548 4.67 9.07 18.03
CA LEU A 548 6.13 9.11 17.92
C LEU A 548 6.83 8.61 19.18
N GLN A 549 6.29 8.92 20.37
CA GLN A 549 6.82 8.42 21.63
C GLN A 549 6.68 6.89 21.75
N GLN A 550 5.54 6.33 21.37
CA GLN A 550 5.36 4.88 21.39
C GLN A 550 6.30 4.20 20.41
N TYR A 551 6.38 4.69 19.17
CA TYR A 551 7.33 4.17 18.18
C TYR A 551 8.77 4.26 18.69
N HIS A 552 9.17 5.41 19.24
CA HIS A 552 10.50 5.63 19.81
C HIS A 552 10.83 4.64 20.94
N ASN A 553 9.85 4.30 21.77
CA ASN A 553 10.05 3.39 22.88
C ASN A 553 10.10 1.92 22.45
N GLN A 554 9.39 1.53 21.38
CA GLN A 554 9.23 0.14 20.97
C GLN A 554 10.10 -0.29 19.78
N CYS A 555 10.50 0.64 18.91
CA CYS A 555 11.12 0.31 17.63
C CYS A 555 12.49 0.97 17.48
N GLN A 556 12.51 2.28 17.20
CA GLN A 556 13.74 3.02 16.89
C GLN A 556 13.70 4.43 17.44
N GLU A 557 14.85 4.93 17.88
CA GLU A 557 14.92 6.25 18.49
C GLU A 557 14.71 7.38 17.48
N VAL A 558 13.51 7.98 17.48
CA VAL A 558 13.17 9.08 16.55
C VAL A 558 12.89 10.43 17.21
N LEU A 559 12.69 10.50 18.52
CA LEU A 559 12.26 11.76 19.17
C LEU A 559 13.30 12.88 19.10
N HIS A 560 14.60 12.56 19.08
CA HIS A 560 15.65 13.57 18.91
C HIS A 560 15.66 14.17 17.49
N HIS A 561 14.92 13.59 16.54
CA HIS A 561 14.78 14.12 15.18
C HIS A 561 13.69 15.18 15.05
N VAL A 562 12.85 15.41 16.07
CA VAL A 562 11.66 16.26 15.94
C VAL A 562 11.61 17.39 16.97
N SER A 563 11.24 18.57 16.49
CA SER A 563 10.85 19.72 17.29
C SER A 563 9.37 20.01 17.04
N MET A 564 8.51 19.53 17.94
CA MET A 564 7.06 19.58 17.77
C MET A 564 6.46 20.95 18.10
N ILE A 565 5.70 21.51 17.16
CA ILE A 565 4.85 22.69 17.32
C ILE A 565 3.39 22.23 17.24
N PRO A 566 2.62 22.27 18.35
CA PRO A 566 1.21 21.94 18.30
C PRO A 566 0.45 22.88 17.36
N ALA A 567 -0.19 22.34 16.31
CA ALA A 567 -0.92 23.12 15.31
C ALA A 567 -1.94 24.09 15.94
N LYS A 568 -2.59 23.66 17.03
CA LYS A 568 -3.55 24.49 17.78
C LYS A 568 -3.02 25.86 18.24
N TYR A 569 -1.71 26.03 18.40
CA TYR A 569 -1.08 27.29 18.82
C TYR A 569 -0.87 28.28 17.67
N LEU A 570 -1.06 27.84 16.42
CA LEU A 570 -1.04 28.69 15.23
C LEU A 570 -2.46 29.12 14.81
N GLN A 571 -3.47 28.89 15.65
CA GLN A 571 -4.82 29.41 15.41
C GLN A 571 -4.89 30.87 15.84
N VAL A 572 -5.70 31.65 15.13
CA VAL A 572 -5.96 33.05 15.48
C VAL A 572 -6.48 33.15 16.92
N GLY A 573 -5.80 33.98 17.73
CA GLY A 573 -6.14 34.21 19.14
C GLY A 573 -5.71 33.09 20.10
N ALA A 574 -4.88 32.14 19.67
CA ALA A 574 -4.36 31.11 20.57
C ALA A 574 -3.30 31.69 21.53
N GLU A 575 -3.48 31.46 22.83
CA GLU A 575 -2.46 31.79 23.83
C GLU A 575 -1.37 30.70 23.85
N ILE A 576 -0.12 31.11 23.70
CA ILE A 576 1.03 30.21 23.75
C ILE A 576 1.57 30.20 25.18
N SER A 577 1.34 29.10 25.89
CA SER A 577 1.76 28.95 27.30
C SER A 577 3.23 28.55 27.48
N SER A 578 3.96 28.28 26.39
CA SER A 578 5.32 27.72 26.43
C SER A 578 6.31 28.58 25.66
N PRO A 579 7.25 29.26 26.35
CA PRO A 579 8.30 30.05 25.69
C PRO A 579 9.19 29.22 24.76
N ALA A 580 9.30 27.91 24.99
CA ALA A 580 10.02 27.01 24.10
C ALA A 580 9.29 26.85 22.76
N VAL A 581 7.96 26.76 22.77
CA VAL A 581 7.16 26.67 21.55
C VAL A 581 7.16 28.00 20.79
N GLU A 582 7.09 29.13 21.50
CA GLU A 582 7.22 30.45 20.86
C GLU A 582 8.53 30.57 20.06
N ARG A 583 9.66 30.15 20.64
CA ARG A 583 10.95 30.12 19.93
C ARG A 583 10.93 29.21 18.70
N LEU A 584 10.25 28.06 18.78
CA LEU A 584 10.11 27.16 17.64
C LEU A 584 9.26 27.78 16.53
N ILE A 585 8.19 28.50 16.88
CA ILE A 585 7.36 29.24 15.93
C ILE A 585 8.17 30.38 15.28
N SER A 586 8.91 31.17 16.06
CA SER A 586 9.80 32.20 15.51
C SER A 586 10.87 31.60 14.59
N SER A 587 11.44 30.45 14.95
CA SER A 587 12.39 29.72 14.10
C SER A 587 11.74 29.25 12.79
N LEU A 588 10.51 28.73 12.85
CA LEU A 588 9.76 28.30 11.67
C LEU A 588 9.51 29.47 10.72
N LEU A 589 9.01 30.60 11.24
CA LEU A 589 8.76 31.80 10.44
C LEU A 589 10.05 32.34 9.82
N GLY A 590 11.12 32.45 10.60
CA GLY A 590 12.40 32.96 10.12
C GLY A 590 13.14 32.03 9.16
N THR A 591 13.07 30.71 9.33
CA THR A 591 13.71 29.75 8.40
C THR A 591 12.96 29.63 7.08
N CYS A 592 11.63 29.78 7.10
CA CYS A 592 10.79 29.67 5.91
C CYS A 592 10.43 31.02 5.28
N ASP A 593 11.04 32.13 5.73
CA ASP A 593 10.75 33.50 5.29
C ASP A 593 9.24 33.83 5.29
N LEU A 594 8.53 33.32 6.29
CA LEU A 594 7.10 33.52 6.46
C LEU A 594 6.83 34.73 7.36
N GLU A 595 5.97 35.63 6.88
CA GLU A 595 5.33 36.62 7.73
C GLU A 595 4.38 35.94 8.71
N GLU A 596 3.68 34.90 8.23
CA GLU A 596 2.70 34.19 9.04
C GLU A 596 2.54 32.72 8.64
N PHE A 597 2.30 31.88 9.64
CA PHE A 597 1.84 30.51 9.46
C PHE A 597 0.62 30.28 10.36
N GLN A 598 -0.57 30.30 9.76
CA GLN A 598 -1.83 30.12 10.47
C GLN A 598 -2.39 28.70 10.29
N THR A 599 -3.18 28.26 11.26
CA THR A 599 -4.02 27.06 11.15
C THR A 599 -5.45 27.35 11.55
N CYS A 600 -6.39 26.55 11.03
CA CYS A 600 -7.77 26.56 11.49
C CYS A 600 -8.29 25.13 11.64
N LEU A 601 -9.21 24.91 12.59
CA LEU A 601 -9.93 23.64 12.66
C LEU A 601 -10.82 23.46 11.43
N VAL A 602 -10.77 22.26 10.85
CA VAL A 602 -11.56 21.87 9.68
C VAL A 602 -12.55 20.77 10.02
N ARG A 603 -13.53 20.54 9.14
CA ARG A 603 -14.68 19.66 9.39
C ARG A 603 -14.38 18.24 8.90
N HIS A 604 -13.65 17.48 9.72
CA HIS A 604 -13.27 16.09 9.41
C HIS A 604 -13.26 15.22 10.67
N CYS A 605 -12.09 14.85 11.18
CA CYS A 605 -11.92 14.21 12.48
C CYS A 605 -11.55 15.24 13.56
N ARG A 606 -11.58 14.82 14.82
CA ARG A 606 -11.22 15.70 15.94
C ARG A 606 -9.74 16.09 15.82
N HIS A 607 -9.45 17.38 15.94
CA HIS A 607 -8.10 17.94 15.76
C HIS A 607 -7.56 17.79 14.34
N ALA A 608 -8.43 17.90 13.32
CA ALA A 608 -8.03 18.13 11.95
C ALA A 608 -7.84 19.63 11.68
N PHE A 609 -6.77 19.97 10.95
CA PHE A 609 -6.40 21.34 10.64
C PHE A 609 -6.17 21.55 9.14
N GLY A 610 -6.64 22.68 8.64
CA GLY A 610 -6.11 23.31 7.44
C GLY A 610 -5.10 24.38 7.84
N CYS A 611 -4.26 24.81 6.90
CA CYS A 611 -3.25 25.84 7.17
C CYS A 611 -3.08 26.86 6.05
N ALA A 612 -2.53 28.02 6.41
CA ALA A 612 -2.15 29.09 5.49
C ALA A 612 -0.71 29.54 5.75
N LEU A 613 0.09 29.58 4.69
CA LEU A 613 1.46 30.09 4.67
C LEU A 613 1.43 31.47 4.01
N VAL A 614 1.82 32.51 4.73
CA VAL A 614 1.96 33.88 4.20
C VAL A 614 3.44 34.21 4.18
N HIS A 615 3.99 34.34 2.98
CA HIS A 615 5.42 34.61 2.80
C HIS A 615 5.69 36.11 2.83
N THR A 616 6.89 36.49 3.28
CA THR A 616 7.33 37.90 3.36
C THR A 616 7.33 38.64 2.02
N SER A 617 7.33 37.91 0.88
CA SER A 617 7.16 38.49 -0.46
C SER A 617 5.70 38.67 -0.90
N GLY A 618 4.73 38.35 -0.04
CA GLY A 618 3.31 38.67 -0.21
C GLY A 618 2.42 37.56 -0.76
N TRP A 619 2.97 36.41 -1.17
CA TRP A 619 2.14 35.28 -1.62
C TRP A 619 1.55 34.50 -0.45
N LYS A 620 0.39 33.87 -0.71
CA LYS A 620 -0.33 33.04 0.27
C LYS A 620 -0.69 31.67 -0.31
N VAL A 621 -0.21 30.60 0.34
CA VAL A 621 -0.57 29.20 0.01
C VAL A 621 -1.44 28.64 1.11
N VAL A 622 -2.61 28.09 0.76
CA VAL A 622 -3.56 27.48 1.68
C VAL A 622 -3.67 25.99 1.38
N TYR A 623 -3.61 25.17 2.43
CA TYR A 623 -3.81 23.73 2.34
C TYR A 623 -4.97 23.30 3.22
N SER A 624 -5.94 22.59 2.65
CA SER A 624 -7.17 22.23 3.36
C SER A 624 -6.98 21.15 4.43
N GLY A 625 -6.00 20.25 4.25
CA GLY A 625 -6.10 18.90 4.82
C GLY A 625 -7.36 18.19 4.31
N ASP A 626 -7.87 17.24 5.09
CA ASP A 626 -9.17 16.63 4.81
C ASP A 626 -10.30 17.42 5.48
N THR A 627 -11.36 17.71 4.73
CA THR A 627 -12.48 18.50 5.23
C THR A 627 -13.72 18.45 4.33
N MET A 628 -14.90 18.44 4.96
CA MET A 628 -16.11 19.02 4.37
C MET A 628 -15.92 20.52 4.09
N PRO A 629 -16.72 21.16 3.22
CA PRO A 629 -16.71 22.61 3.07
C PRO A 629 -16.76 23.34 4.43
N CYS A 630 -15.78 24.20 4.66
CA CYS A 630 -15.49 24.79 5.96
C CYS A 630 -15.30 26.31 5.86
N GLU A 631 -16.16 27.07 6.56
CA GLU A 631 -16.09 28.54 6.59
C GLU A 631 -14.80 29.06 7.23
N ALA A 632 -14.26 28.36 8.22
CA ALA A 632 -13.00 28.78 8.86
C ALA A 632 -11.85 28.77 7.86
N LEU A 633 -11.80 27.76 6.98
CA LEU A 633 -10.81 27.66 5.91
C LEU A 633 -10.97 28.80 4.90
N VAL A 634 -12.20 29.09 4.46
CA VAL A 634 -12.49 30.22 3.54
C VAL A 634 -12.03 31.55 4.12
N ARG A 635 -12.29 31.81 5.42
CA ARG A 635 -11.90 33.06 6.09
C ARG A 635 -10.39 33.19 6.25
N MET A 636 -9.72 32.13 6.72
CA MET A 636 -8.26 32.10 6.89
C MET A 636 -7.54 32.27 5.54
N GLY A 637 -8.05 31.60 4.51
CA GLY A 637 -7.46 31.58 3.18
C GLY A 637 -7.83 32.76 2.29
N LYS A 638 -8.59 33.75 2.77
CA LYS A 638 -9.08 34.85 1.93
C LYS A 638 -7.96 35.47 1.08
N ASP A 639 -8.24 35.64 -0.21
CA ASP A 639 -7.33 36.20 -1.21
C ASP A 639 -6.03 35.38 -1.37
N ALA A 640 -6.11 34.05 -1.21
CA ALA A 640 -4.96 33.16 -1.42
C ALA A 640 -4.45 33.18 -2.86
N THR A 641 -3.13 33.16 -3.03
CA THR A 641 -2.48 32.95 -4.33
C THR A 641 -2.74 31.52 -4.81
N LEU A 642 -2.64 30.54 -3.91
CA LEU A 642 -2.92 29.13 -4.22
C LEU A 642 -3.73 28.50 -3.10
N LEU A 643 -4.84 27.87 -3.46
CA LEU A 643 -5.53 26.91 -2.62
C LEU A 643 -5.25 25.48 -3.11
N ILE A 644 -4.68 24.64 -2.25
CA ILE A 644 -4.61 23.19 -2.45
C ILE A 644 -5.74 22.58 -1.62
N HIS A 645 -6.78 22.10 -2.28
CA HIS A 645 -7.98 21.60 -1.62
C HIS A 645 -8.23 20.12 -1.91
N GLU A 646 -8.65 19.36 -0.89
CA GLU A 646 -9.11 17.98 -1.07
C GLU A 646 -10.37 17.93 -1.94
N ALA A 647 -10.43 16.93 -2.82
CA ALA A 647 -11.55 16.69 -3.72
C ALA A 647 -11.83 15.18 -3.77
N THR A 648 -12.02 14.59 -2.59
CA THR A 648 -12.00 13.14 -2.41
C THR A 648 -13.09 12.45 -3.22
N LEU A 649 -14.32 12.99 -3.22
CA LEU A 649 -15.45 12.35 -3.90
C LEU A 649 -15.87 13.05 -5.20
N GLU A 650 -16.48 12.26 -6.08
CA GLU A 650 -17.15 12.76 -7.30
C GLU A 650 -18.43 13.51 -6.92
N ASP A 651 -18.87 14.42 -7.78
CA ASP A 651 -20.20 14.99 -7.67
C ASP A 651 -21.28 13.91 -7.88
N GLY A 652 -22.41 14.04 -7.19
CA GLY A 652 -23.43 12.99 -7.07
C GLY A 652 -23.19 11.98 -5.93
N LEU A 653 -22.07 12.11 -5.20
CA LEU A 653 -21.77 11.34 -3.98
C LEU A 653 -21.80 12.22 -2.72
N GLU A 654 -22.60 13.28 -2.70
CA GLU A 654 -22.65 14.27 -1.60
C GLU A 654 -23.01 13.62 -0.25
N GLU A 655 -23.92 12.64 -0.23
CA GLU A 655 -24.28 11.91 0.99
C GLU A 655 -23.09 11.12 1.54
N GLU A 656 -22.34 10.42 0.67
CA GLU A 656 -21.12 9.69 1.06
C GLU A 656 -20.02 10.66 1.48
N ALA A 657 -19.96 11.85 0.87
CA ALA A 657 -19.01 12.91 1.20
C ALA A 657 -19.27 13.41 2.63
N VAL A 658 -20.54 13.67 2.97
CA VAL A 658 -20.97 14.03 4.33
C VAL A 658 -20.66 12.91 5.33
N GLU A 659 -20.99 11.66 5.01
CA GLU A 659 -20.77 10.51 5.90
C GLU A 659 -19.28 10.31 6.20
N LYS A 660 -18.43 10.44 5.19
CA LYS A 660 -16.97 10.27 5.31
C LYS A 660 -16.26 11.57 5.66
N THR A 661 -16.99 12.68 5.78
CA THR A 661 -16.48 14.00 6.13
C THR A 661 -15.41 14.54 5.17
N HIS A 662 -15.68 14.45 3.86
CA HIS A 662 -14.83 14.93 2.76
C HIS A 662 -15.59 15.81 1.77
N SER A 663 -14.88 16.51 0.89
CA SER A 663 -15.51 17.34 -0.14
C SER A 663 -15.73 16.60 -1.46
N THR A 664 -16.79 16.96 -2.17
CA THR A 664 -16.89 16.65 -3.61
C THR A 664 -16.01 17.60 -4.43
N THR A 665 -15.75 17.25 -5.69
CA THR A 665 -15.00 18.10 -6.63
C THR A 665 -15.57 19.51 -6.73
N SER A 666 -16.87 19.65 -7.01
CA SER A 666 -17.49 20.98 -7.16
C SER A 666 -17.61 21.73 -5.82
N GLN A 667 -17.73 21.02 -4.70
CA GLN A 667 -17.67 21.64 -3.38
C GLN A 667 -16.30 22.28 -3.10
N ALA A 668 -15.21 21.59 -3.43
CA ALA A 668 -13.85 22.10 -3.29
C ALA A 668 -13.61 23.34 -4.16
N ILE A 669 -14.06 23.32 -5.43
CA ILE A 669 -13.98 24.47 -6.33
C ILE A 669 -14.73 25.67 -5.75
N ARG A 670 -15.97 25.48 -5.28
CA ARG A 670 -16.76 26.56 -4.67
C ARG A 670 -16.13 27.14 -3.41
N VAL A 671 -15.46 26.32 -2.59
CA VAL A 671 -14.67 26.83 -1.45
C VAL A 671 -13.59 27.78 -1.94
N GLY A 672 -12.83 27.40 -2.96
CA GLY A 672 -11.79 28.26 -3.56
C GLY A 672 -12.33 29.54 -4.18
N MET A 673 -13.46 29.48 -4.89
CA MET A 673 -14.09 30.67 -5.45
C MET A 673 -14.54 31.64 -4.35
N ARG A 674 -15.15 31.13 -3.27
CA ARG A 674 -15.57 31.94 -2.12
C ARG A 674 -14.40 32.50 -1.31
N MET A 675 -13.27 31.79 -1.31
CA MET A 675 -12.00 32.25 -0.75
C MET A 675 -11.38 33.39 -1.57
N ASN A 676 -11.90 33.64 -2.79
CA ASN A 676 -11.27 34.49 -3.80
C ASN A 676 -9.82 34.05 -4.08
N ALA A 677 -9.60 32.73 -4.16
CA ALA A 677 -8.30 32.19 -4.50
C ALA A 677 -7.96 32.55 -5.96
N GLU A 678 -6.71 32.97 -6.20
CA GLU A 678 -6.20 33.23 -7.54
C GLU A 678 -6.18 31.92 -8.35
N PHE A 679 -5.71 30.84 -7.73
CA PHE A 679 -5.72 29.50 -8.33
C PHE A 679 -6.08 28.40 -7.32
N ILE A 680 -6.75 27.36 -7.81
CA ILE A 680 -7.24 26.22 -7.03
C ILE A 680 -6.66 24.94 -7.62
N MET A 681 -5.84 24.23 -6.85
CA MET A 681 -5.37 22.90 -7.18
C MET A 681 -6.17 21.85 -6.41
N LEU A 682 -6.89 21.00 -7.12
CA LEU A 682 -7.61 19.88 -6.55
C LEU A 682 -6.64 18.72 -6.26
N ASN A 683 -6.73 18.16 -5.07
CA ASN A 683 -5.85 17.10 -4.58
C ASN A 683 -6.64 16.03 -3.81
N HIS A 684 -5.96 14.99 -3.32
CA HIS A 684 -6.51 13.96 -2.43
C HIS A 684 -7.72 13.21 -3.00
N PHE A 685 -7.58 12.68 -4.21
CA PHE A 685 -8.68 12.02 -4.91
C PHE A 685 -8.94 10.60 -4.37
N SER A 686 -10.22 10.20 -4.32
CA SER A 686 -10.58 8.81 -4.05
C SER A 686 -9.99 7.88 -5.10
N GLN A 687 -9.21 6.91 -4.62
CA GLN A 687 -8.52 5.96 -5.48
C GLN A 687 -9.44 4.85 -6.02
N ARG A 688 -10.72 4.86 -5.60
CA ARG A 688 -11.74 3.91 -6.07
C ARG A 688 -12.20 4.20 -7.50
N TYR A 689 -12.11 5.46 -7.94
CA TYR A 689 -12.86 5.91 -9.10
C TYR A 689 -12.03 6.66 -10.15
N ALA A 690 -11.04 7.47 -9.79
CA ALA A 690 -10.52 8.48 -10.71
C ALA A 690 -9.00 8.43 -10.94
N LYS A 691 -8.58 8.18 -12.20
CA LYS A 691 -7.28 8.71 -12.68
C LYS A 691 -7.36 10.21 -12.87
N VAL A 692 -8.53 10.72 -13.23
CA VAL A 692 -8.92 12.12 -13.30
C VAL A 692 -10.35 12.28 -12.78
N PRO A 693 -10.69 13.39 -12.11
CA PRO A 693 -12.07 13.66 -11.73
C PRO A 693 -12.97 13.84 -12.95
N LEU A 694 -14.28 13.62 -12.79
CA LEU A 694 -15.25 14.05 -13.78
C LEU A 694 -15.28 15.58 -13.84
N PHE A 695 -15.33 16.11 -15.05
CA PHE A 695 -15.30 17.55 -15.27
C PHE A 695 -16.71 18.11 -15.19
N SER A 696 -16.99 18.85 -14.11
CA SER A 696 -18.24 19.59 -13.94
C SER A 696 -18.16 20.99 -14.61
N PRO A 697 -19.30 21.69 -14.79
CA PRO A 697 -19.30 23.08 -15.25
C PRO A 697 -18.55 24.07 -14.34
N ASP A 698 -18.25 23.68 -13.10
CA ASP A 698 -17.50 24.51 -12.15
C ASP A 698 -15.99 24.57 -12.52
N PHE A 699 -15.49 23.68 -13.39
CA PHE A 699 -14.13 23.78 -13.91
C PHE A 699 -13.97 25.00 -14.82
N ASN A 700 -13.04 25.87 -14.46
CA ASN A 700 -12.70 27.07 -15.22
C ASN A 700 -11.18 27.32 -15.25
N GLU A 701 -10.76 28.47 -15.75
CA GLU A 701 -9.36 28.86 -15.91
C GLU A 701 -8.56 29.01 -14.60
N LYS A 702 -9.20 28.88 -13.44
CA LYS A 702 -8.54 28.93 -12.13
C LYS A 702 -8.40 27.56 -11.47
N VAL A 703 -8.81 26.47 -12.14
CA VAL A 703 -8.85 25.13 -11.53
C VAL A 703 -7.84 24.20 -12.20
N GLY A 704 -6.99 23.58 -11.39
CA GLY A 704 -6.05 22.53 -11.77
C GLY A 704 -6.32 21.21 -11.05
N ILE A 705 -5.76 20.12 -11.59
CA ILE A 705 -5.84 18.78 -11.03
C ILE A 705 -4.42 18.30 -10.71
N ALA A 706 -4.16 17.95 -9.46
CA ALA A 706 -2.87 17.42 -9.06
C ALA A 706 -2.67 15.97 -9.54
N PHE A 707 -1.43 15.64 -9.90
CA PHE A 707 -0.97 14.27 -10.14
C PHE A 707 0.28 14.01 -9.33
N ASP A 708 0.52 12.75 -8.96
CA ASP A 708 1.81 12.35 -8.41
C ASP A 708 2.95 12.81 -9.33
N HIS A 709 4.00 13.39 -8.75
CA HIS A 709 5.18 13.97 -9.42
C HIS A 709 4.91 15.19 -10.30
N MET A 710 3.70 15.75 -10.27
CA MET A 710 3.44 17.05 -10.88
C MET A 710 4.20 18.14 -10.13
N LYS A 711 4.93 18.99 -10.86
CA LYS A 711 5.58 20.19 -10.31
C LYS A 711 5.02 21.44 -10.96
N VAL A 712 4.68 22.45 -10.17
CA VAL A 712 4.14 23.73 -10.66
C VAL A 712 4.66 24.91 -9.86
N SER A 713 4.88 26.02 -10.54
CA SER A 713 5.10 27.35 -9.96
C SER A 713 3.87 28.22 -10.23
N PHE A 714 3.80 29.40 -9.60
CA PHE A 714 2.73 30.36 -9.88
C PHE A 714 2.73 30.84 -11.34
N GLY A 715 3.89 30.81 -12.00
CA GLY A 715 4.00 31.10 -13.43
C GLY A 715 3.22 30.13 -14.32
N ASP A 716 2.94 28.92 -13.84
CA ASP A 716 2.28 27.85 -14.59
C ASP A 716 0.74 27.89 -14.51
N PHE A 717 0.15 28.74 -13.65
CA PHE A 717 -1.30 28.82 -13.47
C PHE A 717 -2.07 29.04 -14.78
N PRO A 718 -1.64 29.90 -15.72
CA PRO A 718 -2.32 30.03 -17.01
C PRO A 718 -2.20 28.81 -17.93
N THR A 719 -1.22 27.93 -17.67
CA THR A 719 -0.94 26.74 -18.47
C THR A 719 -1.68 25.52 -17.96
N VAL A 720 -1.80 25.36 -16.63
CA VAL A 720 -2.40 24.16 -16.01
C VAL A 720 -3.82 23.82 -16.53
N PRO A 721 -4.77 24.77 -16.63
CA PRO A 721 -6.10 24.48 -17.17
C PRO A 721 -6.08 24.07 -18.65
N LYS A 722 -5.09 24.54 -19.42
CA LYS A 722 -4.91 24.18 -20.84
C LYS A 722 -4.48 22.72 -21.03
N LEU A 723 -4.04 22.05 -19.96
CA LEU A 723 -3.71 20.63 -19.98
C LEU A 723 -4.97 19.73 -19.98
N ILE A 724 -6.15 20.28 -19.67
CA ILE A 724 -7.39 19.49 -19.53
C ILE A 724 -7.75 18.72 -20.82
N PRO A 725 -7.74 19.31 -22.04
CA PRO A 725 -8.06 18.57 -23.26
C PRO A 725 -7.15 17.34 -23.51
N PRO A 726 -5.81 17.42 -23.49
CA PRO A 726 -4.97 16.24 -23.64
C PRO A 726 -5.09 15.25 -22.47
N LEU A 727 -5.37 15.71 -21.24
CA LEU A 727 -5.67 14.81 -20.12
C LEU A 727 -6.96 14.02 -20.35
N LYS A 728 -8.01 14.67 -20.88
CA LYS A 728 -9.26 13.98 -21.27
C LYS A 728 -9.01 12.94 -22.34
N ALA A 729 -8.19 13.24 -23.35
CA ALA A 729 -7.82 12.27 -24.39
C ALA A 729 -7.00 11.10 -23.80
N LEU A 730 -6.03 11.38 -22.93
CA LEU A 730 -5.19 10.36 -22.30
C LEU A 730 -6.00 9.39 -21.41
N PHE A 731 -7.02 9.89 -20.73
CA PHE A 731 -7.83 9.12 -19.78
C PHE A 731 -9.27 8.87 -20.26
N ALA A 732 -9.54 8.97 -21.56
CA ALA A 732 -10.89 8.88 -22.13
C ALA A 732 -11.63 7.62 -21.69
N GLY A 733 -10.98 6.44 -21.80
CA GLY A 733 -11.59 5.18 -21.38
C GLY A 733 -11.86 5.08 -19.87
N ASP A 734 -11.07 5.74 -19.03
CA ASP A 734 -11.34 5.80 -17.58
C ASP A 734 -12.53 6.72 -17.28
N ILE A 735 -12.64 7.84 -18.00
CA ILE A 735 -13.77 8.78 -17.89
C ILE A 735 -15.07 8.10 -18.32
N GLU A 736 -15.09 7.40 -19.46
CA GLU A 736 -16.25 6.64 -19.94
C GLU A 736 -16.71 5.59 -18.89
N GLU A 737 -15.76 4.86 -18.29
CA GLU A 737 -16.09 3.89 -17.23
C GLU A 737 -16.73 4.56 -16.00
N MET A 738 -16.24 5.75 -15.62
CA MET A 738 -16.78 6.53 -14.50
C MET A 738 -18.20 7.06 -14.81
N GLU A 739 -18.42 7.57 -16.01
CA GLU A 739 -19.73 8.04 -16.47
C GLU A 739 -20.77 6.92 -16.47
N GLU A 740 -20.45 5.75 -17.03
CA GLU A 740 -21.34 4.59 -17.00
C GLU A 740 -21.71 4.17 -15.57
N ARG A 741 -20.75 4.22 -14.65
CA ARG A 741 -20.97 3.90 -13.24
C ARG A 741 -21.90 4.92 -12.60
N ARG A 742 -21.72 6.21 -12.91
CA ARG A 742 -22.58 7.30 -12.46
C ARG A 742 -24.02 7.09 -12.93
N GLU A 743 -24.24 6.87 -14.22
CA GLU A 743 -25.58 6.62 -14.79
C GLU A 743 -26.25 5.40 -14.12
N LYS A 744 -25.50 4.30 -13.95
CA LYS A 744 -26.00 3.09 -13.25
C LYS A 744 -26.37 3.37 -11.79
N ARG A 745 -25.71 4.32 -11.11
CA ARG A 745 -26.06 4.75 -9.74
C ARG A 745 -27.33 5.59 -9.75
N GLU A 746 -27.42 6.58 -10.62
CA GLU A 746 -28.59 7.47 -10.76
C GLU A 746 -29.85 6.66 -11.09
N LEU A 747 -29.78 5.72 -12.04
CA LEU A 747 -30.89 4.79 -12.36
C LEU A 747 -31.34 3.96 -11.15
N ARG A 748 -30.41 3.54 -10.28
CA ARG A 748 -30.76 2.79 -9.06
C ARG A 748 -31.44 3.68 -8.02
N GLN A 749 -30.98 4.92 -7.86
CA GLN A 749 -31.61 5.89 -6.96
C GLN A 749 -33.02 6.23 -7.43
N VAL A 750 -33.21 6.52 -8.72
CA VAL A 750 -34.54 6.76 -9.30
C VAL A 750 -35.46 5.56 -9.08
N ARG A 751 -34.96 4.33 -9.33
CA ARG A 751 -35.74 3.11 -9.09
C ARG A 751 -36.10 2.92 -7.60
N ALA A 752 -35.19 3.24 -6.69
CA ALA A 752 -35.46 3.16 -5.25
C ALA A 752 -36.48 4.24 -4.80
N ALA A 753 -36.40 5.44 -5.36
CA ALA A 753 -37.37 6.52 -5.13
C ALA A 753 -38.77 6.16 -5.66
N LEU A 754 -38.86 5.55 -6.84
CA LEU A 754 -40.14 5.07 -7.38
C LEU A 754 -40.73 3.93 -6.55
N LEU A 755 -39.91 2.99 -6.08
CA LEU A 755 -40.36 1.89 -5.22
C LEU A 755 -40.81 2.39 -3.84
N SER A 756 -40.15 3.40 -3.27
CA SER A 756 -40.58 4.01 -2.00
C SER A 756 -41.86 4.81 -2.15
N ARG A 757 -42.05 5.52 -3.28
CA ARG A 757 -43.33 6.20 -3.60
C ARG A 757 -44.50 5.24 -3.79
N ALA A 758 -44.29 4.13 -4.51
CA ALA A 758 -45.33 3.11 -4.66
C ALA A 758 -45.72 2.47 -3.31
N LEU A 759 -44.77 2.34 -2.37
CA LEU A 759 -45.02 1.85 -1.01
C LEU A 759 -45.72 2.89 -0.11
N THR A 760 -45.62 4.19 -0.41
CA THR A 760 -46.36 5.25 0.31
C THR A 760 -47.77 5.44 -0.25
N ASP A 761 -47.96 5.28 -1.57
CA ASP A 761 -49.29 5.33 -2.19
C ASP A 761 -50.16 4.12 -1.75
N ASP A 762 -49.57 2.93 -1.58
CA ASP A 762 -50.26 1.75 -1.02
C ASP A 762 -50.66 1.91 0.47
N LEU A 763 -50.17 2.95 1.17
CA LEU A 763 -50.55 3.27 2.55
C LEU A 763 -51.57 4.42 2.66
N GLU A 764 -51.81 5.18 1.58
CA GLU A 764 -52.80 6.26 1.53
C GLU A 764 -54.17 5.81 0.97
N ASP A 765 -54.26 4.65 0.31
CA ASP A 765 -55.52 4.08 -0.22
C ASP A 765 -56.33 3.22 0.79
N GLY A 766 -56.04 3.36 2.09
CA GLY A 766 -56.74 2.65 3.17
C GLY A 766 -57.71 3.52 3.97
N GLU A 767 -58.74 4.12 3.35
CA GLU A 767 -59.81 4.77 4.12
C GLU A 767 -60.69 3.75 4.89
N PRO A 768 -61.18 4.13 6.08
CA PRO A 768 -61.64 3.20 7.10
C PRO A 768 -63.13 2.84 6.95
N GLN A 769 -63.43 1.55 6.81
CA GLN A 769 -64.81 1.07 6.95
C GLN A 769 -65.26 1.18 8.42
N GLN A 770 -66.12 2.16 8.68
CA GLN A 770 -66.93 2.25 9.89
C GLN A 770 -67.76 0.98 10.11
N LYS A 771 -67.54 0.29 11.23
CA LYS A 771 -68.59 -0.48 11.90
C LYS A 771 -68.74 0.04 13.34
N ARG A 772 -69.96 0.51 13.62
CA ARG A 772 -70.45 0.97 14.93
C ARG A 772 -70.73 -0.20 15.89
N ALA A 773 -70.70 0.16 17.18
CA ALA A 773 -71.15 -0.56 18.39
C ALA A 773 -70.18 -1.64 18.91
N HIS A 774 -69.75 -1.68 20.18
CA HIS A 774 -70.36 -1.22 21.42
C HIS A 774 -69.31 -0.72 22.44
N THR A 775 -69.78 0.17 23.29
CA THR A 775 -69.26 0.61 24.60
C THR A 775 -68.71 -0.50 25.48
N GLU A 776 -67.52 -0.32 26.04
CA GLU A 776 -67.26 -0.29 27.50
C GLU A 776 -65.83 0.19 27.82
N GLU A 777 -65.74 0.98 28.88
CA GLU A 777 -64.57 1.71 29.37
C GLU A 777 -63.89 0.89 30.52
N PRO A 778 -62.88 1.41 31.25
CA PRO A 778 -61.46 1.07 31.12
C PRO A 778 -60.92 0.24 32.30
N GLN A 779 -59.80 -0.48 32.12
CA GLN A 779 -58.92 -0.82 33.26
C GLN A 779 -57.42 -0.73 32.97
N SER A 780 -56.79 0.04 33.86
CA SER A 780 -55.37 0.28 34.05
C SER A 780 -54.53 -0.98 34.28
N LYS A 781 -53.26 -0.94 33.87
CA LYS A 781 -52.04 -1.11 34.70
C LYS A 781 -50.81 -1.16 33.77
N LYS A 782 -49.91 -0.16 33.81
CA LYS A 782 -48.70 -0.11 34.65
C LYS A 782 -47.73 -1.30 34.42
N VAL A 783 -46.54 -1.02 33.87
CA VAL A 783 -45.19 -1.24 34.46
C VAL A 783 -44.09 -1.71 33.48
N ARG A 784 -43.00 -0.91 33.47
CA ARG A 784 -41.54 -1.15 33.26
C ARG A 784 -41.07 -1.96 32.03
N ALA A 785 -40.22 -1.39 31.17
CA ALA A 785 -38.81 -1.02 31.37
C ALA A 785 -37.87 -2.23 31.57
N GLN A 786 -37.14 -2.59 30.52
CA GLN A 786 -35.68 -2.43 30.44
C GLN A 786 -35.25 -2.46 28.97
#